data_AF-A0A8C7Z6R9-F1
#
_entry.id   AF-A0A8C7Z6R9-F1
#
_cell.length_a   1.000
_cell.length_b   1.000
_cell.length_c   1.000
_cell.angle_alpha   90.00
_cell.angle_beta   90.00
_cell.angle_gamma   90.00
#
_symmetry.space_group_name_H-M   'P 1'
#
loop_
_entity.id
_entity.type
_entity.pdbx_description
1 polymer ?
#
loop_
_entity_poly.entity_id
_entity_poly.type
_entity_poly.pdbx_seq_one_letter_code
_entity_poly.pdbx_strand_id
1 'polypeptide(L)'
;MKVALPQKDLTKYKTSESHLDWQKVAFNSFTAEMCRLKWLEVSKEIRKFRTLTELIVDAQDYIKNPYKGKKIKKHPDFPKKPLTPYFRFFMEKRAKYAKLHPEMSNLDLTKILSKKYRELPDKKKKKYVEDFLRDKEAFVHSMSKFREEHPDLVETITKKGSNVPEKPKTPQQLWYNHEKKAFLKTHPDATTKDIKDSLGKQWTQLPDKKRLKWISKSLEQQKAYEVRVLVVLNHSPAQEGFAKSILTKAERHLKDKSDGRPDKPPPNGYSMFCAELMSSMKDVPSTERMMMCSQRWKLLKQHEKDAYQKRCEQVQIQEFSLSEEEQRRVLGEDKGGFKRGGRANSPATKKPASKANPEKPKRPISAMFIFAEEKRQKLQQERPDLSDSEVTRCLARMWNDLPDKKKEKYKRLELVLKAESEKKEKEDRSRLPDPPKTAQDIWQQSVIGDYLARFKNDRPKAQKAMEVAWSTMEKKEKIMWIKKAAEDQKRYERDLCEMRSPAAAAIASGKKMKFEGEPKKPPSNGYQKFSQEMLSNGELNHLPMKERMAEIGSRWQRLPLKDKERYKKIAEEKQRQYKVLLEQWLNSLSTQERNVYKEYISQVGFPLTVNFVCLFFRTLLLMFEMILSSLQKRRNPAKPGGPLKDGDDDDEDDDDDDDDDDDEAEDKENKSEDSSSESNSAGSSDSDSD
;
A
#
# COMPACT_ATOMS: atom_id res chain seq x y z
N MET A 1 -32.74 -1.35 12.34
CA MET A 1 -31.76 -1.44 11.23
C MET A 1 -30.89 -2.69 11.27
N LYS A 2 -30.04 -2.93 12.29
CA LYS A 2 -29.12 -4.11 12.33
C LYS A 2 -29.82 -5.47 12.12
N VAL A 3 -31.04 -5.63 12.64
CA VAL A 3 -31.86 -6.85 12.51
C VAL A 3 -32.49 -6.99 11.12
N ALA A 4 -32.71 -5.87 10.42
CA ALA A 4 -33.28 -5.83 9.08
C ALA A 4 -32.23 -6.00 7.98
N LEU A 5 -30.94 -6.20 8.35
CA LEU A 5 -29.85 -6.43 7.42
C LEU A 5 -29.47 -7.91 7.36
N PRO A 6 -29.03 -8.42 6.19
CA PRO A 6 -28.46 -9.76 6.07
C PRO A 6 -27.24 -9.93 6.98
N GLN A 7 -27.07 -11.13 7.55
CA GLN A 7 -25.98 -11.43 8.50
C GLN A 7 -24.56 -11.30 7.90
N LYS A 8 -24.45 -11.17 6.57
CA LYS A 8 -23.22 -10.85 5.83
C LYS A 8 -23.47 -9.71 4.84
N ASP A 9 -23.40 -8.46 5.30
CA ASP A 9 -23.49 -7.28 4.45
C ASP A 9 -22.15 -7.01 3.73
N LEU A 10 -22.12 -7.31 2.43
CA LEU A 10 -20.96 -7.10 1.55
C LEU A 10 -21.22 -6.02 0.49
N THR A 11 -22.40 -5.40 0.55
CA THR A 11 -22.88 -4.41 -0.42
C THR A 11 -22.47 -3.00 -0.03
N LYS A 12 -22.34 -2.09 -1.01
CA LYS A 12 -22.11 -0.67 -0.71
C LYS A 12 -23.32 -0.12 0.03
N TYR A 13 -23.10 0.71 1.07
CA TYR A 13 -24.18 1.14 1.96
C TYR A 13 -25.40 1.74 1.24
N LYS A 14 -25.20 2.55 0.18
CA LYS A 14 -26.32 3.15 -0.59
C LYS A 14 -27.26 2.11 -1.18
N THR A 15 -26.71 0.98 -1.63
CA THR A 15 -27.49 -0.12 -2.20
C THR A 15 -28.23 -0.89 -1.11
N SER A 16 -27.60 -1.11 0.04
CA SER A 16 -28.23 -1.78 1.17
C SER A 16 -29.33 -0.91 1.81
N GLU A 17 -29.11 0.40 1.85
CA GLU A 17 -30.03 1.41 2.39
C GLU A 17 -31.28 1.55 1.52
N SER A 18 -31.14 1.53 0.19
CA SER A 18 -32.28 1.59 -0.73
C SER A 18 -33.17 0.34 -0.70
N HIS A 19 -32.60 -0.80 -0.34
CA HIS A 19 -33.33 -2.07 -0.20
C HIS A 19 -33.70 -2.39 1.25
N LEU A 20 -33.50 -1.44 2.17
CA LEU A 20 -33.85 -1.62 3.57
C LEU A 20 -35.36 -1.51 3.73
N ASP A 21 -35.97 -2.56 4.28
CA ASP A 21 -37.38 -2.55 4.64
C ASP A 21 -37.57 -1.73 5.92
N TRP A 22 -37.95 -0.46 5.76
CA TRP A 22 -38.14 0.48 6.86
C TRP A 22 -39.33 0.11 7.76
N GLN A 23 -40.30 -0.66 7.27
CA GLN A 23 -41.40 -1.17 8.10
C GLN A 23 -40.87 -2.15 9.15
N LYS A 24 -39.86 -2.95 8.82
CA LYS A 24 -39.13 -3.81 9.78
C LYS A 24 -38.14 -3.07 10.66
N VAL A 25 -37.85 -1.80 10.35
CA VAL A 25 -36.97 -0.95 11.15
C VAL A 25 -37.77 -0.13 12.16
N ALA A 26 -39.04 0.16 11.89
CA ALA A 26 -39.96 0.81 12.81
C ALA A 26 -40.03 0.05 14.15
N PHE A 27 -40.14 0.79 15.25
CA PHE A 27 -40.21 0.22 16.59
C PHE A 27 -40.97 1.15 17.54
N ASN A 28 -41.68 0.57 18.51
CA ASN A 28 -42.47 1.31 19.50
C ASN A 28 -43.43 2.31 18.83
N SER A 29 -43.40 3.57 19.27
CA SER A 29 -44.15 4.69 18.70
C SER A 29 -43.49 5.34 17.48
N PHE A 30 -42.37 4.78 16.98
CA PHE A 30 -41.65 5.34 15.85
C PHE A 30 -42.05 4.68 14.53
N THR A 31 -42.65 5.44 13.63
CA THR A 31 -43.02 5.00 12.27
C THR A 31 -41.78 4.78 11.40
N ALA A 32 -41.94 4.00 10.34
CA ALA A 32 -40.90 3.71 9.35
C ALA A 32 -40.25 5.00 8.80
N GLU A 33 -41.07 6.02 8.53
CA GLU A 33 -40.61 7.30 8.01
C GLU A 33 -39.79 8.10 9.02
N MET A 34 -40.23 8.14 10.28
CA MET A 34 -39.45 8.81 11.34
C MET A 34 -38.08 8.14 11.56
N CYS A 35 -38.01 6.80 11.50
CA CYS A 35 -36.75 6.07 11.55
C CYS A 35 -35.83 6.39 10.36
N ARG A 36 -36.40 6.51 9.16
CA ARG A 36 -35.67 6.86 7.93
C ARG A 36 -35.11 8.29 8.00
N LEU A 37 -35.93 9.27 8.38
CA LEU A 37 -35.50 10.66 8.55
C LEU A 37 -34.37 10.78 9.58
N LYS A 38 -34.51 10.10 10.74
CA LYS A 38 -33.47 10.13 11.77
C LYS A 38 -32.17 9.49 11.30
N TRP A 39 -32.25 8.42 10.52
CA TRP A 39 -31.08 7.81 9.90
C TRP A 39 -30.40 8.75 8.90
N LEU A 40 -31.16 9.49 8.08
CA LEU A 40 -30.60 10.47 7.15
C LEU A 40 -29.83 11.58 7.88
N GLU A 41 -30.37 12.10 9.00
CA GLU A 41 -29.70 13.08 9.86
C GLU A 41 -28.36 12.54 10.39
N VAL A 42 -28.36 11.35 10.99
CA VAL A 42 -27.15 10.74 11.57
C VAL A 42 -26.13 10.35 10.49
N SER A 43 -26.60 9.86 9.34
CA SER A 43 -25.75 9.43 8.24
C SER A 43 -24.94 10.57 7.61
N LYS A 44 -25.42 11.83 7.69
CA LYS A 44 -24.69 13.03 7.22
C LYS A 44 -23.38 13.23 7.98
N GLU A 45 -23.31 12.79 9.24
CA GLU A 45 -22.21 13.09 10.16
C GLU A 45 -21.14 11.99 10.27
N ILE A 46 -21.40 10.84 9.65
CA ILE A 46 -20.50 9.67 9.63
C ILE A 46 -19.85 9.48 8.26
N ARG A 47 -18.72 8.77 8.21
CA ARG A 47 -17.94 8.59 6.97
C ARG A 47 -18.60 7.57 6.02
N LYS A 48 -19.01 8.06 4.85
CA LYS A 48 -19.81 7.32 3.85
C LYS A 48 -19.02 6.40 2.88
N PHE A 49 -18.00 5.66 3.35
CA PHE A 49 -17.11 4.85 2.48
C PHE A 49 -17.12 3.34 2.76
N ARG A 50 -18.16 2.82 3.42
CA ARG A 50 -18.21 1.44 3.96
C ARG A 50 -19.56 0.74 3.70
N THR A 51 -19.76 -0.46 4.26
CA THR A 51 -21.04 -1.22 4.23
C THR A 51 -22.03 -0.62 5.24
N LEU A 52 -23.33 -0.90 5.09
CA LEU A 52 -24.36 -0.34 5.98
C LEU A 52 -24.20 -0.86 7.42
N THR A 53 -23.74 -2.10 7.58
CA THR A 53 -23.41 -2.67 8.90
C THR A 53 -22.29 -1.91 9.61
N GLU A 54 -21.23 -1.54 8.91
CA GLU A 54 -20.14 -0.73 9.48
C GLU A 54 -20.61 0.72 9.76
N LEU A 55 -21.47 1.28 8.90
CA LEU A 55 -22.07 2.59 9.13
C LEU A 55 -22.95 2.62 10.38
N ILE A 56 -23.68 1.54 10.68
CA ILE A 56 -24.49 1.46 11.91
C ILE A 56 -23.61 1.49 13.16
N VAL A 57 -22.43 0.86 13.13
CA VAL A 57 -21.47 0.92 14.25
C VAL A 57 -20.94 2.34 14.42
N ASP A 58 -20.54 2.99 13.32
CA ASP A 58 -20.08 4.38 13.35
C ASP A 58 -21.21 5.35 13.79
N ALA A 59 -22.46 5.08 13.40
CA ALA A 59 -23.63 5.84 13.82
C ALA A 59 -23.90 5.69 15.32
N GLN A 60 -23.79 4.47 15.85
CA GLN A 60 -23.90 4.21 17.30
C GLN A 60 -22.80 4.93 18.08
N ASP A 61 -21.56 4.89 17.60
CA ASP A 61 -20.43 5.61 18.19
C ASP A 61 -20.62 7.12 18.13
N TYR A 62 -21.18 7.65 17.03
CA TYR A 62 -21.50 9.07 16.89
C TYR A 62 -22.59 9.51 17.85
N ILE A 63 -23.67 8.73 18.00
CA ILE A 63 -24.77 9.05 18.93
C ILE A 63 -24.28 9.03 20.38
N LYS A 64 -23.42 8.05 20.73
CA LYS A 64 -22.83 7.95 22.07
C LYS A 64 -21.82 9.07 22.34
N ASN A 65 -21.03 9.48 21.34
CA ASN A 65 -19.99 10.50 21.49
C ASN A 65 -20.03 11.51 20.31
N PRO A 66 -21.02 12.42 20.26
CA PRO A 66 -21.23 13.33 19.12
C PRO A 66 -20.04 14.26 18.84
N TYR A 67 -19.24 14.55 19.87
CA TYR A 67 -18.10 15.45 19.83
C TYR A 67 -16.75 14.74 19.63
N LYS A 68 -16.74 13.42 19.36
CA LYS A 68 -15.48 12.66 19.19
C LYS A 68 -14.69 13.15 17.96
N GLY A 69 -13.36 13.16 18.08
CA GLY A 69 -12.46 13.47 16.96
C GLY A 69 -12.45 14.96 16.58
N LYS A 70 -12.77 15.29 15.31
CA LYS A 70 -12.61 16.66 14.78
C LYS A 70 -13.58 17.67 15.40
N LYS A 71 -14.71 17.21 15.97
CA LYS A 71 -15.75 18.05 16.57
C LYS A 71 -15.56 18.33 18.05
N ILE A 72 -14.47 17.84 18.65
CA ILE A 72 -14.20 18.02 20.09
C ILE A 72 -14.17 19.50 20.50
N LYS A 73 -13.68 20.36 19.62
CA LYS A 73 -13.61 21.81 19.84
C LYS A 73 -14.98 22.50 19.84
N LYS A 74 -16.05 21.80 19.41
CA LYS A 74 -17.43 22.27 19.41
C LYS A 74 -18.21 21.79 20.65
N HIS A 75 -17.59 21.00 21.54
CA HIS A 75 -18.25 20.55 22.77
C HIS A 75 -18.56 21.78 23.65
N PRO A 76 -19.76 21.88 24.24
CA PRO A 76 -20.14 23.02 25.09
C PRO A 76 -19.15 23.27 26.22
N ASP A 77 -18.71 22.18 26.86
CA ASP A 77 -17.75 22.23 27.97
C ASP A 77 -16.28 22.28 27.52
N PHE A 78 -15.98 22.29 26.20
CA PHE A 78 -14.59 22.39 25.74
C PHE A 78 -14.05 23.79 26.04
N PRO A 79 -13.01 23.92 26.88
CA PRO A 79 -12.50 25.23 27.26
C PRO A 79 -12.00 26.00 26.03
N LYS A 80 -12.37 27.27 25.93
CA LYS A 80 -11.89 28.18 24.87
C LYS A 80 -10.49 28.66 25.21
N LYS A 81 -9.63 28.77 24.20
CA LYS A 81 -8.25 29.23 24.40
C LYS A 81 -8.23 30.67 24.94
N PRO A 82 -7.32 30.99 25.86
CA PRO A 82 -7.14 32.36 26.35
C PRO A 82 -6.72 33.27 25.19
N LEU A 83 -7.24 34.50 25.17
CA LEU A 83 -6.91 35.50 24.15
C LEU A 83 -5.51 36.06 24.43
N THR A 84 -4.65 36.13 23.40
CA THR A 84 -3.31 36.71 23.57
C THR A 84 -3.39 38.19 23.98
N PRO A 85 -2.34 38.77 24.60
CA PRO A 85 -2.35 40.16 25.07
C PRO A 85 -2.74 41.17 23.98
N TYR A 86 -2.26 40.95 22.75
CA TYR A 86 -2.63 41.76 21.60
C TYR A 86 -4.09 41.60 21.21
N PHE A 87 -4.61 40.36 21.12
CA PHE A 87 -6.01 40.13 20.75
C PHE A 87 -6.98 40.66 21.80
N ARG A 88 -6.62 40.62 23.10
CA ARG A 88 -7.40 41.28 24.17
C ARG A 88 -7.47 42.79 23.95
N PHE A 89 -6.33 43.43 23.70
CA PHE A 89 -6.30 44.87 23.35
C PHE A 89 -7.11 45.18 22.09
N PHE A 90 -6.96 44.34 21.06
CA PHE A 90 -7.69 44.49 19.79
C PHE A 90 -9.20 44.43 20.01
N MET A 91 -9.72 43.43 20.74
CA MET A 91 -11.15 43.32 21.01
C MET A 91 -11.69 44.51 21.83
N GLU A 92 -10.92 45.00 22.81
CA GLU A 92 -11.33 46.14 23.64
C GLU A 92 -11.38 47.46 22.84
N LYS A 93 -10.44 47.67 21.92
CA LYS A 93 -10.30 48.94 21.19
C LYS A 93 -11.00 48.94 19.84
N ARG A 94 -11.18 47.78 19.20
CA ARG A 94 -11.83 47.65 17.89
C ARG A 94 -13.22 48.27 17.89
N ALA A 95 -14.07 47.94 18.87
CA ALA A 95 -15.43 48.48 18.92
C ALA A 95 -15.46 50.02 19.07
N LYS A 96 -14.46 50.60 19.75
CA LYS A 96 -14.35 52.07 19.92
C LYS A 96 -13.85 52.74 18.65
N TYR A 97 -12.84 52.17 18.01
CA TYR A 97 -12.30 52.73 16.78
C TYR A 97 -13.20 52.51 15.56
N ALA A 98 -13.99 51.43 15.51
CA ALA A 98 -15.01 51.22 14.49
C ALA A 98 -16.12 52.29 14.56
N LYS A 99 -16.47 52.76 15.76
CA LYS A 99 -17.42 53.88 15.94
C LYS A 99 -16.80 55.25 15.62
N LEU A 100 -15.51 55.43 15.86
CA LEU A 100 -14.78 56.67 15.56
C LEU A 100 -14.41 56.80 14.08
N HIS A 101 -14.32 55.67 13.36
CA HIS A 101 -14.05 55.63 11.93
C HIS A 101 -15.03 54.69 11.21
N PRO A 102 -16.32 55.05 11.10
CA PRO A 102 -17.35 54.21 10.47
C PRO A 102 -17.08 53.95 8.98
N GLU A 103 -16.38 54.87 8.30
CA GLU A 103 -16.03 54.76 6.88
C GLU A 103 -14.75 53.94 6.61
N MET A 104 -13.97 53.59 7.65
CA MET A 104 -12.75 52.81 7.44
C MET A 104 -13.01 51.32 7.42
N SER A 105 -12.41 50.64 6.44
CA SER A 105 -12.46 49.19 6.33
C SER A 105 -11.89 48.52 7.58
N ASN A 106 -12.51 47.40 7.96
CA ASN A 106 -12.07 46.50 9.04
C ASN A 106 -10.58 46.10 8.90
N LEU A 107 -10.11 45.95 7.66
CA LEU A 107 -8.72 45.61 7.36
C LEU A 107 -7.76 46.75 7.74
N ASP A 108 -8.15 48.00 7.47
CA ASP A 108 -7.35 49.18 7.82
C ASP A 108 -7.42 49.50 9.31
N LEU A 109 -8.59 49.29 9.92
CA LEU A 109 -8.73 49.34 11.37
C LEU A 109 -7.77 48.37 12.08
N THR A 110 -7.60 47.16 11.54
CA THR A 110 -6.70 46.15 12.09
C THR A 110 -5.23 46.55 11.97
N LYS A 111 -4.82 47.16 10.86
CA LYS A 111 -3.47 47.72 10.70
C LYS A 111 -3.18 48.83 11.72
N ILE A 112 -4.15 49.73 11.92
CA ILE A 112 -4.03 50.85 12.87
C ILE A 112 -3.92 50.33 14.31
N LEU A 113 -4.78 49.39 14.72
CA LEU A 113 -4.74 48.82 16.07
C LEU A 113 -3.45 48.03 16.32
N SER A 114 -2.91 47.34 15.32
CA SER A 114 -1.60 46.67 15.39
C SER A 114 -0.46 47.66 15.66
N LYS A 115 -0.45 48.79 14.93
CA LYS A 115 0.52 49.88 15.14
C LYS A 115 0.37 50.51 16.52
N LYS A 116 -0.86 50.82 16.93
CA LYS A 116 -1.17 51.38 18.26
C LYS A 116 -0.77 50.47 19.41
N TYR A 117 -0.93 49.15 19.28
CA TYR A 117 -0.47 48.20 20.30
C TYR A 117 1.05 48.18 20.44
N ARG A 118 1.79 48.25 19.32
CA ARG A 118 3.26 48.32 19.32
C ARG A 118 3.76 49.58 20.00
N GLU A 119 3.09 50.71 19.78
CA GLU A 119 3.36 52.03 20.36
C GLU A 119 2.91 52.17 21.83
N LEU A 120 2.19 51.20 22.41
CA LEU A 120 1.76 51.28 23.81
C LEU A 120 2.97 51.24 24.77
N PRO A 121 2.96 52.06 25.84
CA PRO A 121 3.93 51.95 26.92
C PRO A 121 3.90 50.55 27.57
N ASP A 122 5.05 50.08 28.05
CA ASP A 122 5.16 48.72 28.61
C ASP A 122 4.30 48.52 29.85
N LYS A 123 4.09 49.57 30.66
CA LYS A 123 3.11 49.56 31.78
C LYS A 123 1.67 49.31 31.29
N LYS A 124 1.34 49.88 30.12
CA LYS A 124 0.16 49.65 29.25
C LYS A 124 -0.03 48.16 28.94
N LYS A 125 1.02 47.60 28.34
CA LYS A 125 1.08 46.23 27.84
C LYS A 125 1.06 45.19 28.97
N LYS A 126 1.72 45.48 30.09
CA LYS A 126 1.83 44.60 31.26
C LYS A 126 0.46 44.15 31.76
N LYS A 127 -0.54 45.04 31.80
CA LYS A 127 -1.93 44.70 32.14
C LYS A 127 -2.47 43.56 31.27
N TYR A 128 -2.35 43.68 29.94
CA TYR A 128 -2.85 42.66 29.02
C TYR A 128 -2.06 41.34 29.09
N VAL A 129 -0.78 41.41 29.46
CA VAL A 129 0.06 40.23 29.71
C VAL A 129 -0.38 39.51 30.99
N GLU A 130 -0.61 40.24 32.08
CA GLU A 130 -1.09 39.68 33.35
C GLU A 130 -2.49 39.06 33.20
N ASP A 131 -3.40 39.73 32.48
CA ASP A 131 -4.74 39.20 32.16
C ASP A 131 -4.66 37.89 31.34
N PHE A 132 -3.75 37.82 30.36
CA PHE A 132 -3.52 36.60 29.58
C PHE A 132 -2.97 35.45 30.43
N LEU A 133 -2.04 35.72 31.34
CA LEU A 133 -1.49 34.70 32.24
C LEU A 133 -2.58 34.14 33.16
N ARG A 134 -3.43 35.01 33.71
CA ARG A 134 -4.58 34.60 34.53
C ARG A 134 -5.57 33.74 33.74
N ASP A 135 -5.96 34.15 32.53
CA ASP A 135 -6.84 33.35 31.69
C ASP A 135 -6.20 32.01 31.30
N LYS A 136 -4.88 31.98 31.08
CA LYS A 136 -4.14 30.78 30.75
C LYS A 136 -4.19 29.78 31.90
N GLU A 137 -4.05 30.24 33.14
CA GLU A 137 -4.21 29.40 34.34
C GLU A 137 -5.64 28.87 34.45
N ALA A 138 -6.65 29.73 34.30
CA ALA A 138 -8.06 29.33 34.32
C ALA A 138 -8.39 28.32 33.20
N PHE A 139 -7.80 28.50 32.01
CA PHE A 139 -7.91 27.57 30.90
C PHE A 139 -7.27 26.23 31.21
N VAL A 140 -6.09 26.21 31.83
CA VAL A 140 -5.42 24.96 32.25
C VAL A 140 -6.28 24.21 33.27
N HIS A 141 -6.84 24.91 34.26
CA HIS A 141 -7.73 24.31 35.26
C HIS A 141 -9.01 23.75 34.62
N SER A 142 -9.68 24.54 33.77
CA SER A 142 -10.87 24.11 33.03
C SER A 142 -10.58 22.94 32.08
N MET A 143 -9.41 22.93 31.46
CA MET A 143 -8.94 21.81 30.63
C MET A 143 -8.67 20.55 31.45
N SER A 144 -8.20 20.67 32.70
CA SER A 144 -8.04 19.53 33.60
C SER A 144 -9.40 18.93 33.94
N LYS A 145 -10.35 19.78 34.36
CA LYS A 145 -11.72 19.37 34.67
C LYS A 145 -12.40 18.71 33.47
N PHE A 146 -12.27 19.27 32.27
CA PHE A 146 -12.78 18.66 31.04
C PHE A 146 -12.16 17.28 30.74
N ARG A 147 -10.89 17.06 31.12
CA ARG A 147 -10.24 15.75 30.96
C ARG A 147 -10.77 14.70 31.92
N GLU A 148 -11.12 15.11 33.13
CA GLU A 148 -11.67 14.26 34.18
C GLU A 148 -13.14 13.90 33.89
N GLU A 149 -13.94 14.87 33.44
CA GLU A 149 -15.38 14.69 33.17
C GLU A 149 -15.67 14.01 31.83
N HIS A 150 -14.74 14.07 30.87
CA HIS A 150 -14.91 13.49 29.53
C HIS A 150 -13.74 12.59 29.09
N PRO A 151 -13.42 11.51 29.84
CA PRO A 151 -12.26 10.66 29.57
C PRO A 151 -12.29 10.01 28.17
N ASP A 152 -13.45 9.55 27.69
CA ASP A 152 -13.62 8.92 26.37
C ASP A 152 -13.34 9.86 25.19
N LEU A 153 -13.63 11.15 25.38
CA LEU A 153 -13.39 12.18 24.38
C LEU A 153 -11.91 12.60 24.35
N VAL A 154 -11.24 12.52 25.50
CA VAL A 154 -9.84 12.91 25.71
C VAL A 154 -8.86 11.83 25.27
N GLU A 155 -9.18 10.54 25.43
CA GLU A 155 -8.34 9.42 25.00
C GLU A 155 -8.01 9.47 23.49
N THR A 156 -8.94 10.02 22.70
CA THR A 156 -8.77 10.24 21.25
C THR A 156 -7.81 11.40 20.94
N ILE A 157 -7.70 12.38 21.84
CA ILE A 157 -6.75 13.51 21.75
C ILE A 157 -5.34 13.06 22.20
N THR A 158 -5.25 12.27 23.28
CA THR A 158 -3.97 11.82 23.89
C THR A 158 -3.24 10.77 23.05
N LYS A 159 -3.95 10.00 22.20
CA LYS A 159 -3.33 9.19 21.11
C LYS A 159 -2.48 10.02 20.14
N LYS A 160 -2.58 11.36 20.18
CA LYS A 160 -1.69 12.29 19.45
C LYS A 160 -0.69 13.07 20.31
N GLY A 161 -0.60 12.88 21.63
CA GLY A 161 0.59 13.35 22.37
C GLY A 161 0.46 13.70 23.85
N SER A 162 0.19 12.75 24.76
CA SER A 162 0.70 12.95 26.14
C SER A 162 1.02 11.71 26.96
N ASN A 163 0.36 10.56 26.75
CA ASN A 163 0.62 9.36 27.58
C ASN A 163 1.39 8.24 26.87
N VAL A 164 1.80 8.45 25.62
CA VAL A 164 2.79 7.59 24.96
C VAL A 164 4.14 8.29 25.10
N PRO A 165 5.18 7.64 25.64
CA PRO A 165 6.51 8.22 25.66
C PRO A 165 6.87 8.77 24.26
N GLU A 166 7.53 9.93 24.18
CA GLU A 166 7.89 10.50 22.88
C GLU A 166 8.81 9.53 22.13
N LYS A 167 8.47 9.22 20.88
CA LYS A 167 9.32 8.37 20.04
C LYS A 167 10.72 8.97 19.93
N PRO A 168 11.77 8.14 20.02
CA PRO A 168 13.14 8.63 19.96
C PRO A 168 13.40 9.30 18.60
N LYS A 169 14.16 10.40 18.63
CA LYS A 169 14.46 11.22 17.44
C LYS A 169 15.64 10.64 16.69
N THR A 170 15.59 10.69 15.36
CA THR A 170 16.70 10.21 14.51
C THR A 170 17.95 11.09 14.67
N PRO A 171 19.15 10.61 14.30
CA PRO A 171 20.38 11.40 14.37
C PRO A 171 20.25 12.74 13.61
N GLN A 172 19.66 12.69 12.41
CA GLN A 172 19.38 13.87 11.59
C GLN A 172 18.40 14.82 12.27
N GLN A 173 17.35 14.32 12.92
CA GLN A 173 16.36 15.17 13.62
C GLN A 173 16.97 15.86 14.84
N LEU A 174 17.83 15.17 15.59
CA LEU A 174 18.53 15.75 16.75
C LEU A 174 19.46 16.87 16.32
N TRP A 175 20.24 16.64 15.27
CA TRP A 175 21.10 17.66 14.70
C TRP A 175 20.28 18.81 14.10
N TYR A 176 19.23 18.52 13.33
CA TYR A 176 18.36 19.55 12.73
C TYR A 176 17.74 20.46 13.80
N ASN A 177 17.25 19.89 14.91
CA ASN A 177 16.68 20.70 16.00
C ASN A 177 17.74 21.55 16.71
N HIS A 178 18.98 21.07 16.80
CA HIS A 178 20.10 21.83 17.35
C HIS A 178 20.47 23.00 16.44
N GLU A 179 20.74 22.71 15.16
CA GLU A 179 21.16 23.74 14.21
C GLU A 179 20.03 24.69 13.84
N LYS A 180 18.77 24.25 13.81
CA LYS A 180 17.63 25.14 13.56
C LYS A 180 17.57 26.28 14.56
N LYS A 181 17.90 26.03 15.85
CA LYS A 181 17.94 27.09 16.86
C LYS A 181 19.04 28.11 16.56
N ALA A 182 20.23 27.64 16.17
CA ALA A 182 21.34 28.52 15.80
C ALA A 182 21.06 29.30 14.50
N PHE A 183 20.50 28.63 13.50
CA PHE A 183 20.15 29.20 12.20
C PHE A 183 19.06 30.27 12.30
N LEU A 184 18.04 30.04 13.13
CA LEU A 184 16.97 31.03 13.35
C LEU A 184 17.47 32.27 14.11
N LYS A 185 18.54 32.12 14.91
CA LYS A 185 19.21 33.24 15.57
C LYS A 185 19.98 34.13 14.59
N THR A 186 20.58 33.55 13.54
CA THR A 186 21.34 34.29 12.52
C THR A 186 20.49 34.75 11.34
N HIS A 187 19.37 34.08 11.08
CA HIS A 187 18.43 34.42 10.02
C HIS A 187 16.99 34.42 10.57
N PRO A 188 16.61 35.48 11.31
CA PRO A 188 15.28 35.58 11.91
C PRO A 188 14.15 35.60 10.87
N ASP A 189 14.41 36.07 9.66
CA ASP A 189 13.43 36.19 8.57
C ASP A 189 13.38 34.97 7.64
N ALA A 190 14.17 33.92 7.90
CA ALA A 190 14.22 32.76 7.01
C ALA A 190 12.95 31.90 7.07
N THR A 191 12.40 31.56 5.91
CA THR A 191 11.22 30.69 5.82
C THR A 191 11.54 29.28 6.33
N THR A 192 10.55 28.61 6.93
CA THR A 192 10.71 27.23 7.40
C THR A 192 11.17 26.26 6.29
N LYS A 193 10.80 26.53 5.03
CA LYS A 193 11.25 25.75 3.86
C LYS A 193 12.75 25.94 3.61
N ASP A 194 13.23 27.19 3.64
CA ASP A 194 14.63 27.54 3.39
C ASP A 194 15.54 26.98 4.48
N ILE A 195 15.10 27.02 5.74
CA ILE A 195 15.79 26.39 6.87
C ILE A 195 15.90 24.88 6.66
N LYS A 196 14.81 24.23 6.24
CA LYS A 196 14.78 22.78 6.01
C LYS A 196 15.72 22.36 4.87
N ASP A 197 15.71 23.10 3.77
CA ASP A 197 16.52 22.76 2.60
C ASP A 197 18.01 23.04 2.86
N SER A 198 18.34 24.15 3.53
CA SER A 198 19.71 24.52 3.89
C SER A 198 20.33 23.54 4.89
N LEU A 199 19.63 23.24 5.99
CA LEU A 199 20.12 22.27 6.98
C LEU A 199 20.12 20.84 6.41
N GLY A 200 19.17 20.49 5.54
CA GLY A 200 19.16 19.20 4.85
C GLY A 200 20.44 18.94 4.04
N LYS A 201 20.91 19.95 3.29
CA LYS A 201 22.17 19.87 2.54
C LYS A 201 23.39 19.78 3.47
N GLN A 202 23.40 20.57 4.54
CA GLN A 202 24.49 20.54 5.51
C GLN A 202 24.62 19.16 6.19
N TRP A 203 23.52 18.50 6.55
CA TRP A 203 23.55 17.15 7.14
C TRP A 203 24.28 16.13 6.25
N THR A 204 24.03 16.17 4.94
CA THR A 204 24.69 15.24 4.00
C THR A 204 26.18 15.49 3.83
N GLN A 205 26.62 16.73 4.08
CA GLN A 205 28.02 17.17 3.96
C GLN A 205 28.75 17.16 5.31
N LEU A 206 28.08 16.81 6.41
CA LEU A 206 28.71 16.77 7.72
C LEU A 206 29.83 15.73 7.76
N PRO A 207 30.98 16.07 8.37
CA PRO A 207 32.03 15.10 8.66
C PRO A 207 31.50 13.92 9.48
N ASP A 208 31.99 12.73 9.17
CA ASP A 208 31.63 11.48 9.84
C ASP A 208 31.77 11.54 11.36
N LYS A 209 32.84 12.18 11.88
CA LYS A 209 33.05 12.41 13.32
C LYS A 209 31.91 13.22 13.97
N LYS A 210 31.38 14.23 13.27
CA LYS A 210 30.23 15.03 13.75
C LYS A 210 28.94 14.23 13.65
N ARG A 211 28.75 13.44 12.59
CA ARG A 211 27.56 12.57 12.42
C ARG A 211 27.51 11.49 13.51
N LEU A 212 28.65 10.89 13.86
CA LEU A 212 28.77 9.90 14.95
C LEU A 212 28.27 10.41 16.30
N LYS A 213 28.56 11.68 16.65
CA LYS A 213 28.04 12.30 17.89
C LYS A 213 26.51 12.21 17.98
N TRP A 214 25.82 12.54 16.88
CA TRP A 214 24.36 12.51 16.82
C TRP A 214 23.79 11.10 16.73
N ILE A 215 24.53 10.18 16.11
CA ILE A 215 24.20 8.75 16.08
C ILE A 215 24.22 8.17 17.49
N SER A 216 25.30 8.40 18.25
CA SER A 216 25.40 7.95 19.65
C SER A 216 24.29 8.54 20.52
N LYS A 217 24.01 9.84 20.40
CA LYS A 217 22.94 10.52 21.16
C LYS A 217 21.54 10.00 20.82
N SER A 218 21.29 9.64 19.55
CA SER A 218 20.02 9.06 19.11
C SER A 218 19.81 7.66 19.69
N LEU A 219 20.86 6.83 19.71
CA LEU A 219 20.83 5.49 20.32
C LEU A 219 20.60 5.55 21.83
N GLU A 220 21.23 6.51 22.52
CA GLU A 220 21.01 6.73 23.95
C GLU A 220 19.55 7.11 24.24
N GLN A 221 18.96 8.02 23.44
CA GLN A 221 17.53 8.35 23.55
C GLN A 221 16.61 7.16 23.27
N GLN A 222 16.98 6.30 22.32
CA GLN A 222 16.25 5.07 22.04
C GLN A 222 16.28 4.13 23.26
N LYS A 223 17.45 3.89 23.86
CA LYS A 223 17.58 3.06 25.06
C LYS A 223 16.77 3.63 26.23
N ALA A 224 16.82 4.93 26.45
CA ALA A 224 16.03 5.61 27.49
C ALA A 224 14.50 5.55 27.22
N TYR A 225 14.10 5.56 25.94
CA TYR A 225 12.70 5.34 25.55
C TYR A 225 12.26 3.91 25.80
N GLU A 226 13.06 2.92 25.41
CA GLU A 226 12.78 1.49 25.63
C GLU A 226 12.63 1.19 27.13
N VAL A 227 13.53 1.70 27.96
CA VAL A 227 13.44 1.57 29.43
C VAL A 227 12.13 2.19 29.95
N ARG A 228 11.78 3.41 29.52
CA ARG A 228 10.52 4.06 29.94
C ARG A 228 9.28 3.30 29.48
N VAL A 229 9.30 2.75 28.26
CA VAL A 229 8.21 1.94 27.73
C VAL A 229 8.07 0.64 28.52
N LEU A 230 9.17 -0.03 28.89
CA LEU A 230 9.15 -1.23 29.73
C LEU A 230 8.56 -0.95 31.12
N VAL A 231 8.92 0.18 31.74
CA VAL A 231 8.35 0.62 33.03
C VAL A 231 6.84 0.87 32.93
N VAL A 232 6.36 1.42 31.81
CA VAL A 232 4.92 1.64 31.55
C VAL A 232 4.20 0.33 31.21
N LEU A 233 4.84 -0.62 30.53
CA LEU A 233 4.26 -1.90 30.11
C LEU A 233 3.99 -2.85 31.29
N ASN A 234 4.65 -2.69 32.44
CA ASN A 234 4.34 -3.46 33.65
C ASN A 234 2.90 -3.25 34.18
N HIS A 235 2.13 -2.31 33.61
CA HIS A 235 0.71 -2.09 33.92
C HIS A 235 -0.25 -2.34 32.74
N SER A 236 0.17 -2.95 31.63
CA SER A 236 -0.74 -3.28 30.51
C SER A 236 -0.25 -4.45 29.66
N PRO A 237 -1.07 -5.51 29.45
CA PRO A 237 -0.62 -6.68 28.71
C PRO A 237 -0.59 -6.42 27.20
N ALA A 238 0.45 -6.94 26.56
CA ALA A 238 0.57 -7.23 25.13
C ALA A 238 0.53 -6.04 24.15
N GLN A 239 1.72 -5.52 23.83
CA GLN A 239 2.06 -5.12 22.46
C GLN A 239 3.57 -5.28 22.19
N GLU A 240 4.01 -6.51 21.94
CA GLU A 240 5.29 -6.75 21.26
C GLU A 240 5.16 -6.33 19.79
N GLY A 241 5.44 -5.06 19.53
CA GLY A 241 5.30 -4.46 18.21
C GLY A 241 6.59 -3.86 17.68
N PHE A 242 7.45 -4.69 17.08
CA PHE A 242 8.46 -4.32 16.06
C PHE A 242 9.13 -2.94 16.24
N ALA A 243 10.20 -2.89 17.03
CA ALA A 243 11.10 -1.73 17.05
C ALA A 243 11.87 -1.64 15.71
N LYS A 244 11.35 -0.85 14.77
CA LYS A 244 12.10 -0.45 13.57
C LYS A 244 13.33 0.32 14.02
N SER A 245 14.51 -0.08 13.53
CA SER A 245 15.76 0.64 13.83
C SER A 245 15.64 2.14 13.56
N ILE A 246 16.14 2.96 14.49
CA ILE A 246 16.21 4.41 14.37
C ILE A 246 17.30 4.90 13.39
N LEU A 247 18.34 4.08 13.19
CA LEU A 247 19.46 4.39 12.31
C LEU A 247 19.18 3.92 10.88
N THR A 248 19.58 4.75 9.92
CA THR A 248 19.70 4.37 8.51
C THR A 248 20.85 3.38 8.28
N LYS A 249 20.88 2.71 7.12
CA LYS A 249 21.96 1.77 6.76
C LYS A 249 23.34 2.43 6.78
N ALA A 250 23.44 3.67 6.30
CA ALA A 250 24.69 4.42 6.28
C ALA A 250 25.15 4.85 7.69
N GLU A 251 24.24 5.32 8.54
CA GLU A 251 24.56 5.69 9.93
C GLU A 251 24.96 4.48 10.77
N ARG A 252 24.33 3.33 10.53
CA ARG A 252 24.72 2.06 11.17
C ARG A 252 26.12 1.64 10.76
N HIS A 253 26.41 1.59 9.45
CA HIS A 253 27.74 1.24 8.96
C HIS A 253 28.82 2.19 9.50
N LEU A 254 28.51 3.49 9.59
CA LEU A 254 29.42 4.47 10.17
C LEU A 254 29.67 4.19 11.67
N LYS A 255 28.64 3.81 12.43
CA LYS A 255 28.76 3.44 13.84
C LYS A 255 29.56 2.14 14.02
N ASP A 256 29.29 1.12 13.22
CA ASP A 256 30.00 -0.16 13.27
C ASP A 256 31.49 0.02 12.96
N LYS A 257 31.82 0.84 11.95
CA LYS A 257 33.20 1.23 11.63
C LYS A 257 33.89 1.96 12.79
N SER A 258 33.17 2.82 13.51
CA SER A 258 33.74 3.52 14.68
C SER A 258 33.90 2.65 15.91
N ASP A 259 33.07 1.62 16.05
CA ASP A 259 33.14 0.65 17.16
C ASP A 259 34.21 -0.44 16.90
N GLY A 260 34.97 -0.33 15.80
CA GLY A 260 36.00 -1.30 15.42
C GLY A 260 35.44 -2.64 14.98
N ARG A 261 34.15 -2.71 14.63
CA ARG A 261 33.54 -3.97 14.20
C ARG A 261 33.99 -4.31 12.78
N PRO A 262 34.39 -5.57 12.52
CA PRO A 262 34.78 -5.99 11.20
C PRO A 262 33.61 -5.84 10.22
N ASP A 263 33.91 -5.39 8.99
CA ASP A 263 32.94 -5.39 7.92
C ASP A 263 32.49 -6.82 7.64
N LYS A 264 31.18 -7.01 7.36
CA LYS A 264 30.63 -8.35 7.05
C LYS A 264 31.50 -9.02 6.00
N PRO A 265 31.98 -10.25 6.24
CA PRO A 265 32.87 -10.90 5.32
C PRO A 265 32.17 -11.09 3.99
N PRO A 266 32.91 -10.99 2.88
CA PRO A 266 32.36 -11.27 1.57
C PRO A 266 31.68 -12.64 1.56
N PRO A 267 30.51 -12.78 0.91
CA PRO A 267 29.67 -13.97 1.04
C PRO A 267 30.21 -15.19 0.28
N ASN A 268 31.18 -15.00 -0.62
CA ASN A 268 31.78 -16.07 -1.43
C ASN A 268 33.20 -15.70 -1.87
N GLY A 269 33.95 -16.68 -2.37
CA GLY A 269 35.33 -16.49 -2.84
C GLY A 269 35.49 -15.45 -3.96
N TYR A 270 34.48 -15.31 -4.83
CA TYR A 270 34.47 -14.25 -5.85
C TYR A 270 34.42 -12.86 -5.22
N SER A 271 33.60 -12.68 -4.19
CA SER A 271 33.45 -11.40 -3.50
C SER A 271 34.69 -11.05 -2.67
N MET A 272 35.38 -12.06 -2.11
CA MET A 272 36.71 -11.89 -1.49
C MET A 272 37.73 -11.39 -2.51
N PHE A 273 37.80 -12.03 -3.68
CA PHE A 273 38.67 -11.60 -4.77
C PHE A 273 38.36 -10.17 -5.23
N CYS A 274 37.09 -9.85 -5.41
CA CYS A 274 36.67 -8.49 -5.76
C CYS A 274 37.09 -7.48 -4.69
N ALA A 275 36.97 -7.79 -3.40
CA ALA A 275 37.37 -6.90 -2.31
C ALA A 275 38.89 -6.64 -2.30
N GLU A 276 39.70 -7.70 -2.45
CA GLU A 276 41.16 -7.62 -2.52
C GLU A 276 41.62 -6.80 -3.74
N LEU A 277 41.03 -7.07 -4.90
CA LEU A 277 41.35 -6.37 -6.14
C LEU A 277 40.85 -4.90 -6.14
N MET A 278 39.71 -4.61 -5.52
CA MET A 278 39.22 -3.24 -5.36
C MET A 278 40.11 -2.42 -4.41
N SER A 279 40.75 -3.06 -3.43
CA SER A 279 41.63 -2.38 -2.47
C SER A 279 42.96 -1.91 -3.08
N SER A 280 43.43 -2.58 -4.15
CA SER A 280 44.69 -2.28 -4.85
C SER A 280 44.54 -1.26 -5.99
N MET A 281 43.33 -1.00 -6.49
CA MET A 281 43.08 -0.07 -7.60
C MET A 281 42.17 1.09 -7.16
N LYS A 282 42.69 2.03 -6.38
CA LYS A 282 41.90 3.15 -5.83
C LYS A 282 41.55 4.24 -6.85
N ASP A 283 42.35 4.36 -7.92
CA ASP A 283 42.26 5.46 -8.90
C ASP A 283 41.32 5.17 -10.09
N VAL A 284 40.77 3.96 -10.18
CA VAL A 284 39.86 3.53 -11.27
C VAL A 284 38.40 3.68 -10.82
N PRO A 285 37.47 4.22 -11.62
CA PRO A 285 36.06 4.35 -11.28
C PRO A 285 35.40 3.03 -10.84
N SER A 286 34.51 3.06 -9.84
CA SER A 286 33.96 1.84 -9.21
C SER A 286 33.27 0.88 -10.17
N THR A 287 32.61 1.39 -11.20
CA THR A 287 31.94 0.58 -12.24
C THR A 287 32.97 -0.21 -13.07
N GLU A 288 34.10 0.43 -13.38
CA GLU A 288 35.19 -0.17 -14.14
C GLU A 288 35.97 -1.16 -13.27
N ARG A 289 36.20 -0.86 -11.99
CA ARG A 289 36.77 -1.82 -11.02
C ARG A 289 35.97 -3.12 -10.96
N MET A 290 34.64 -3.04 -10.94
CA MET A 290 33.78 -4.21 -10.91
C MET A 290 33.85 -5.03 -12.23
N MET A 291 33.93 -4.35 -13.38
CA MET A 291 34.12 -5.00 -14.68
C MET A 291 35.47 -5.74 -14.74
N MET A 292 36.54 -5.09 -14.27
CA MET A 292 37.88 -5.67 -14.17
C MET A 292 37.92 -6.88 -13.22
N CYS A 293 37.19 -6.82 -12.10
CA CYS A 293 37.05 -7.97 -11.18
C CYS A 293 36.37 -9.16 -11.88
N SER A 294 35.28 -8.94 -12.62
CA SER A 294 34.63 -10.00 -13.40
C SER A 294 35.56 -10.58 -14.49
N GLN A 295 36.31 -9.74 -15.20
CA GLN A 295 37.22 -10.18 -16.27
C GLN A 295 38.39 -11.00 -15.71
N ARG A 296 39.06 -10.50 -14.65
CA ARG A 296 40.18 -11.22 -14.02
C ARG A 296 39.73 -12.51 -13.32
N TRP A 297 38.53 -12.53 -12.70
CA TRP A 297 37.96 -13.75 -12.14
C TRP A 297 37.72 -14.83 -13.20
N LYS A 298 37.29 -14.46 -14.41
CA LYS A 298 37.14 -15.44 -15.50
C LYS A 298 38.47 -16.06 -15.94
N LEU A 299 39.56 -15.29 -15.89
CA LEU A 299 40.90 -15.71 -16.28
C LEU A 299 41.63 -16.54 -15.20
N LEU A 300 41.23 -16.44 -13.94
CA LEU A 300 41.77 -17.24 -12.83
C LEU A 300 41.51 -18.74 -13.03
N LYS A 301 42.53 -19.56 -12.75
CA LYS A 301 42.45 -21.02 -12.78
C LYS A 301 41.58 -21.52 -11.61
N GLN A 302 41.01 -22.72 -11.75
CA GLN A 302 40.09 -23.26 -10.75
C GLN A 302 40.72 -23.39 -9.35
N HIS A 303 41.98 -23.84 -9.27
CA HIS A 303 42.68 -23.95 -7.98
C HIS A 303 42.87 -22.60 -7.26
N GLU A 304 43.01 -21.50 -8.02
CA GLU A 304 43.12 -20.15 -7.46
C GLU A 304 41.75 -19.72 -6.93
N LYS A 305 40.67 -19.95 -7.70
CA LYS A 305 39.29 -19.70 -7.27
C LYS A 305 38.94 -20.47 -5.99
N ASP A 306 39.36 -21.72 -5.90
CA ASP A 306 39.16 -22.58 -4.74
C ASP A 306 39.95 -22.08 -3.52
N ALA A 307 41.14 -21.50 -3.72
CA ALA A 307 41.91 -20.86 -2.65
C ALA A 307 41.19 -19.61 -2.10
N TYR A 308 40.58 -18.79 -2.96
CA TYR A 308 39.74 -17.66 -2.52
C TYR A 308 38.47 -18.12 -1.78
N GLN A 309 37.86 -19.22 -2.23
CA GLN A 309 36.70 -19.82 -1.56
C GLN A 309 37.06 -20.35 -0.16
N LYS A 310 38.20 -21.05 -0.02
CA LYS A 310 38.70 -21.52 1.28
C LYS A 310 39.04 -20.37 2.23
N ARG A 311 39.68 -19.29 1.74
CA ARG A 311 39.94 -18.08 2.54
C ARG A 311 38.64 -17.41 3.00
N CYS A 312 37.63 -17.36 2.13
CA CYS A 312 36.29 -16.84 2.47
C CYS A 312 35.63 -17.66 3.59
N GLU A 313 35.66 -18.99 3.47
CA GLU A 313 35.10 -19.92 4.47
C GLU A 313 35.85 -19.80 5.80
N GLN A 314 37.17 -19.67 5.77
CA GLN A 314 37.99 -19.54 6.98
C GLN A 314 37.71 -18.23 7.73
N VAL A 315 37.50 -17.11 7.03
CA VAL A 315 37.10 -15.83 7.62
C VAL A 315 35.68 -15.90 8.19
N GLN A 316 34.74 -16.54 7.48
CA GLN A 316 33.37 -16.75 7.98
C GLN A 316 33.34 -17.64 9.24
N ILE A 317 34.19 -18.67 9.32
CA ILE A 317 34.30 -19.56 10.50
C ILE A 317 34.95 -18.83 11.70
N GLN A 318 35.96 -17.99 11.46
CA GLN A 318 36.55 -17.15 12.51
C GLN A 318 35.54 -16.14 13.08
N GLU A 319 34.72 -15.52 12.24
CA GLU A 319 33.65 -14.61 12.69
C GLU A 319 32.52 -15.36 13.43
N PHE A 320 32.16 -16.57 12.99
CA PHE A 320 31.19 -17.43 13.67
C PHE A 320 31.63 -17.86 15.08
N SER A 321 32.93 -17.78 15.37
CA SER A 321 33.52 -18.10 16.67
C SER A 321 33.52 -16.92 17.65
N LEU A 322 32.99 -15.75 17.25
CA LEU A 322 32.77 -14.59 18.13
C LEU A 322 31.46 -14.72 18.93
N SER A 323 31.41 -14.04 20.09
CA SER A 323 30.42 -14.11 21.18
C SER A 323 28.93 -14.23 20.74
N GLU A 324 28.14 -15.00 21.49
CA GLU A 324 26.68 -15.22 21.32
C GLU A 324 25.85 -13.93 21.13
N GLU A 325 26.33 -12.79 21.62
CA GLU A 325 25.71 -11.46 21.44
C GLU A 325 25.75 -10.96 19.99
N GLU A 326 26.82 -11.25 19.24
CA GLU A 326 26.95 -10.87 17.83
C GLU A 326 25.98 -11.69 16.96
N GLN A 327 25.82 -12.98 17.28
CA GLN A 327 24.92 -13.92 16.59
C GLN A 327 23.44 -13.52 16.74
N ARG A 328 23.03 -13.09 17.93
CA ARG A 328 21.67 -12.59 18.19
C ARG A 328 21.34 -11.31 17.42
N ARG A 329 22.32 -10.42 17.19
CA ARG A 329 22.14 -9.22 16.36
C ARG A 329 21.92 -9.55 14.90
N VAL A 330 22.79 -10.38 14.30
CA VAL A 330 22.71 -10.74 12.87
C VAL A 330 21.37 -11.42 12.53
N LEU A 331 20.85 -12.28 13.44
CA LEU A 331 19.55 -12.93 13.28
C LEU A 331 18.34 -11.97 13.43
N GLY A 332 18.49 -10.89 14.19
CA GLY A 332 17.48 -9.83 14.31
C GLY A 332 17.37 -8.92 13.08
N GLU A 333 18.44 -8.82 12.28
CA GLU A 333 18.53 -7.93 11.13
C GLU A 333 17.70 -8.39 9.92
N ASP A 334 17.50 -9.70 9.73
CA ASP A 334 16.79 -10.26 8.57
C ASP A 334 15.26 -10.07 8.64
N LYS A 335 14.72 -9.81 9.84
CA LYS A 335 13.27 -9.61 10.08
C LYS A 335 12.79 -8.16 10.00
N GLY A 336 13.70 -7.19 9.87
CA GLY A 336 13.38 -5.75 9.96
C GLY A 336 12.98 -5.05 8.63
N GLY A 337 13.06 -5.74 7.50
CA GLY A 337 12.83 -5.15 6.17
C GLY A 337 11.47 -5.51 5.55
N PHE A 338 10.68 -4.48 5.21
CA PHE A 338 9.52 -4.48 4.28
C PHE A 338 8.11 -4.81 4.78
N LYS A 339 7.34 -3.75 5.13
CA LYS A 339 6.01 -3.45 4.52
C LYS A 339 5.70 -1.94 4.59
N ARG A 340 5.76 -1.24 3.44
CA ARG A 340 4.70 -0.37 2.85
C ARG A 340 5.24 0.71 1.89
N GLY A 341 4.58 0.80 0.73
CA GLY A 341 4.14 2.07 0.12
C GLY A 341 5.12 2.77 -0.81
N GLY A 342 5.02 2.51 -2.12
CA GLY A 342 5.75 3.24 -3.15
C GLY A 342 5.00 4.45 -3.71
N ARG A 343 5.74 5.53 -4.00
CA ARG A 343 5.49 6.57 -5.02
C ARG A 343 6.80 7.40 -5.12
N ALA A 344 7.32 7.89 -6.24
CA ALA A 344 7.42 7.48 -7.65
C ALA A 344 8.51 8.41 -8.24
N ASN A 345 9.46 7.88 -9.04
CA ASN A 345 10.05 8.52 -10.24
C ASN A 345 11.15 7.65 -10.92
N SER A 346 10.76 7.06 -12.06
CA SER A 346 11.50 6.72 -13.31
C SER A 346 12.65 5.68 -13.31
N PRO A 347 13.03 5.10 -14.47
CA PRO A 347 12.45 3.84 -14.95
C PRO A 347 13.54 2.80 -15.25
N ALA A 348 13.57 1.71 -14.49
CA ALA A 348 14.38 0.54 -14.84
C ALA A 348 13.58 -0.73 -14.54
N THR A 349 13.44 -1.53 -15.60
CA THR A 349 12.76 -2.81 -15.74
C THR A 349 12.81 -3.72 -14.50
N LYS A 350 11.81 -3.58 -13.62
CA LYS A 350 11.43 -4.65 -12.69
C LYS A 350 10.26 -5.41 -13.31
N LYS A 351 10.54 -6.63 -13.76
CA LYS A 351 9.51 -7.64 -14.05
C LYS A 351 8.59 -7.74 -12.83
N PRO A 352 7.25 -7.71 -12.98
CA PRO A 352 6.35 -7.96 -11.87
C PRO A 352 6.61 -9.39 -11.39
N ALA A 353 6.75 -9.56 -10.07
CA ALA A 353 6.70 -10.87 -9.44
C ALA A 353 5.37 -11.50 -9.86
N SER A 354 5.45 -12.53 -10.71
CA SER A 354 4.31 -13.37 -10.98
C SER A 354 3.81 -13.90 -9.64
N LYS A 355 2.51 -13.80 -9.42
CA LYS A 355 1.82 -14.66 -8.45
C LYS A 355 2.37 -16.06 -8.67
N ALA A 356 2.87 -16.69 -7.61
CA ALA A 356 3.43 -18.03 -7.69
C ALA A 356 2.45 -18.91 -8.45
N ASN A 357 2.84 -19.33 -9.66
CA ASN A 357 2.08 -20.31 -10.43
C ASN A 357 2.06 -21.59 -9.58
N PRO A 358 0.89 -22.19 -9.29
CA PRO A 358 0.82 -23.46 -8.57
C PRO A 358 1.51 -24.61 -9.32
N GLU A 359 1.92 -24.39 -10.58
CA GLU A 359 2.60 -25.33 -11.45
C GLU A 359 4.12 -25.41 -11.26
N LYS A 360 4.78 -24.49 -10.53
CA LYS A 360 6.23 -24.59 -10.36
C LYS A 360 6.56 -25.68 -9.31
N PRO A 361 7.34 -26.73 -9.63
CA PRO A 361 7.66 -27.78 -8.66
C PRO A 361 8.33 -27.17 -7.42
N LYS A 362 7.76 -27.44 -6.24
CA LYS A 362 8.39 -27.08 -4.96
C LYS A 362 9.68 -27.89 -4.82
N ARG A 363 10.74 -27.28 -4.27
CA ARG A 363 12.03 -27.95 -4.05
C ARG A 363 11.83 -29.21 -3.18
N PRO A 364 12.61 -30.29 -3.40
CA PRO A 364 12.51 -31.50 -2.60
C PRO A 364 12.79 -31.21 -1.13
N ILE A 365 12.00 -31.84 -0.25
CA ILE A 365 12.04 -31.65 1.21
C ILE A 365 13.28 -32.37 1.76
N SER A 366 14.07 -31.69 2.60
CA SER A 366 15.28 -32.27 3.21
C SER A 366 14.96 -33.36 4.26
N ALA A 367 15.84 -34.34 4.45
CA ALA A 367 15.67 -35.47 5.38
C ALA A 367 15.24 -35.05 6.80
N MET A 368 15.75 -33.93 7.30
CA MET A 368 15.36 -33.38 8.60
C MET A 368 13.88 -32.97 8.63
N PHE A 369 13.39 -32.32 7.58
CA PHE A 369 12.00 -31.91 7.48
C PHE A 369 11.06 -33.09 7.24
N ILE A 370 11.51 -34.15 6.54
CA ILE A 370 10.76 -35.41 6.41
C ILE A 370 10.59 -36.06 7.80
N PHE A 371 11.65 -36.10 8.60
CA PHE A 371 11.59 -36.57 9.98
C PHE A 371 10.69 -35.68 10.86
N ALA A 372 10.82 -34.37 10.73
CA ALA A 372 10.03 -33.41 11.50
C ALA A 372 8.54 -33.55 11.20
N GLU A 373 8.13 -33.76 9.95
CA GLU A 373 6.72 -33.94 9.58
C GLU A 373 6.11 -35.21 10.24
N GLU A 374 6.83 -36.34 10.21
CA GLU A 374 6.38 -37.60 10.81
C GLU A 374 6.26 -37.51 12.34
N LYS A 375 7.22 -36.83 12.99
CA LYS A 375 7.28 -36.74 14.45
C LYS A 375 6.52 -35.56 15.03
N ARG A 376 6.30 -34.49 14.26
CA ARG A 376 5.52 -33.31 14.67
C ARG A 376 4.10 -33.71 15.05
N GLN A 377 3.44 -34.54 14.25
CA GLN A 377 2.06 -34.99 14.55
C GLN A 377 1.99 -35.77 15.88
N LYS A 378 2.97 -36.64 16.15
CA LYS A 378 3.05 -37.39 17.41
C LYS A 378 3.35 -36.49 18.60
N LEU A 379 4.31 -35.58 18.46
CA LEU A 379 4.71 -34.67 19.53
C LEU A 379 3.60 -33.66 19.88
N GLN A 380 2.81 -33.26 18.88
CA GLN A 380 1.67 -32.36 19.05
C GLN A 380 0.45 -33.06 19.67
N GLN A 381 0.32 -34.39 19.51
CA GLN A 381 -0.69 -35.20 20.22
C GLN A 381 -0.29 -35.48 21.68
N GLU A 382 0.98 -35.75 21.95
CA GLU A 382 1.48 -36.02 23.31
C GLU A 382 1.60 -34.76 24.17
N ARG A 383 1.79 -33.60 23.52
CA ARG A 383 1.98 -32.30 24.18
C ARG A 383 1.22 -31.19 23.44
N PRO A 384 -0.12 -31.18 23.51
CA PRO A 384 -0.95 -30.16 22.85
C PRO A 384 -0.72 -28.74 23.40
N ASP A 385 -0.13 -28.61 24.58
CA ASP A 385 0.13 -27.31 25.25
C ASP A 385 1.43 -26.62 24.77
N LEU A 386 2.27 -27.32 24.00
CA LEU A 386 3.53 -26.74 23.49
C LEU A 386 3.28 -25.87 22.26
N SER A 387 3.92 -24.70 22.22
CA SER A 387 3.87 -23.84 21.03
C SER A 387 4.59 -24.51 19.84
N ASP A 388 4.15 -24.19 18.64
CA ASP A 388 4.75 -24.69 17.38
C ASP A 388 6.27 -24.45 17.30
N SER A 389 6.76 -23.40 17.96
CA SER A 389 8.18 -23.05 18.05
C SER A 389 8.97 -23.99 18.98
N GLU A 390 8.36 -24.46 20.06
CA GLU A 390 8.94 -25.42 21.01
C GLU A 390 8.91 -26.82 20.44
N VAL A 391 7.81 -27.20 19.78
CA VAL A 391 7.71 -28.45 19.01
C VAL A 391 8.84 -28.53 17.97
N THR A 392 9.07 -27.45 17.22
CA THR A 392 10.17 -27.39 16.24
C THR A 392 11.55 -27.55 16.88
N ARG A 393 11.78 -26.92 18.04
CA ARG A 393 13.06 -27.02 18.77
C ARG A 393 13.28 -28.44 19.34
N CYS A 394 12.23 -29.07 19.87
CA CYS A 394 12.29 -30.46 20.33
C CYS A 394 12.58 -31.43 19.18
N LEU A 395 11.94 -31.24 18.03
CA LEU A 395 12.20 -32.06 16.83
C LEU A 395 13.64 -31.91 16.33
N ALA A 396 14.22 -30.70 16.38
CA ALA A 396 15.62 -30.48 16.04
C ALA A 396 16.59 -31.21 16.97
N ARG A 397 16.32 -31.21 18.28
CA ARG A 397 17.09 -31.99 19.27
C ARG A 397 16.96 -33.49 19.01
N MET A 398 15.74 -33.99 18.86
CA MET A 398 15.46 -35.40 18.56
C MET A 398 16.12 -35.88 17.27
N TRP A 399 16.24 -35.01 16.26
CA TRP A 399 16.97 -35.32 15.04
C TRP A 399 18.47 -35.39 15.28
N ASN A 400 19.06 -34.44 16.01
CA ASN A 400 20.49 -34.45 16.30
C ASN A 400 20.90 -35.70 17.10
N ASP A 401 20.08 -36.10 18.08
CA ASP A 401 20.28 -37.27 18.92
C ASP A 401 19.95 -38.60 18.21
N LEU A 402 19.37 -38.54 17.01
CA LEU A 402 18.99 -39.73 16.25
C LEU A 402 20.26 -40.44 15.74
N PRO A 403 20.40 -41.77 15.95
CA PRO A 403 21.55 -42.52 15.46
C PRO A 403 21.59 -42.54 13.93
N ASP A 404 22.79 -42.59 13.35
CA ASP A 404 23.01 -42.47 11.90
C ASP A 404 22.23 -43.50 11.08
N LYS A 405 22.08 -44.72 11.59
CA LYS A 405 21.25 -45.77 10.96
C LYS A 405 19.78 -45.36 10.77
N LYS A 406 19.22 -44.59 11.72
CA LYS A 406 17.84 -44.09 11.64
C LYS A 406 17.77 -42.82 10.78
N LYS A 407 18.80 -41.95 10.80
CA LYS A 407 18.92 -40.81 9.89
C LYS A 407 19.03 -41.25 8.43
N GLU A 408 19.69 -42.38 8.17
CA GLU A 408 19.88 -42.93 6.82
C GLU A 408 18.55 -43.27 6.13
N LYS A 409 17.54 -43.74 6.87
CA LYS A 409 16.17 -43.94 6.35
C LYS A 409 15.62 -42.65 5.71
N TYR A 410 15.75 -41.52 6.40
CA TYR A 410 15.24 -40.23 5.93
C TYR A 410 16.11 -39.63 4.82
N LYS A 411 17.43 -39.86 4.85
CA LYS A 411 18.33 -39.49 3.73
C LYS A 411 17.99 -40.25 2.44
N ARG A 412 17.64 -41.54 2.53
CA ARG A 412 17.16 -42.32 1.37
C ARG A 412 15.83 -41.79 0.83
N LEU A 413 14.90 -41.42 1.72
CA LEU A 413 13.62 -40.78 1.33
C LEU A 413 13.84 -39.42 0.64
N GLU A 414 14.76 -38.59 1.13
CA GLU A 414 15.14 -37.32 0.48
C GLU A 414 15.69 -37.55 -0.94
N LEU A 415 16.56 -38.55 -1.12
CA LEU A 415 17.12 -38.89 -2.43
C LEU A 415 16.03 -39.34 -3.42
N VAL A 416 15.06 -40.14 -2.98
CA VAL A 416 13.93 -40.58 -3.81
C VAL A 416 13.05 -39.39 -4.21
N LEU A 417 12.66 -38.53 -3.26
CA LEU A 417 11.86 -37.34 -3.55
C LEU A 417 12.59 -36.35 -4.47
N LYS A 418 13.91 -36.23 -4.32
CA LYS A 418 14.74 -35.43 -5.23
C LYS A 418 14.72 -36.00 -6.64
N ALA A 419 14.94 -37.31 -6.80
CA ALA A 419 14.90 -37.97 -8.11
C ALA A 419 13.52 -37.84 -8.79
N GLU A 420 12.44 -37.94 -8.01
CA GLU A 420 11.08 -37.75 -8.52
C GLU A 420 10.83 -36.30 -8.97
N SER A 421 11.33 -35.31 -8.21
CA SER A 421 11.23 -33.89 -8.58
C SER A 421 12.02 -33.56 -9.86
N GLU A 422 13.22 -34.14 -10.04
CA GLU A 422 14.03 -33.97 -11.24
C GLU A 422 13.39 -34.65 -12.47
N LYS A 423 12.76 -35.82 -12.27
CA LYS A 423 11.99 -36.49 -13.32
C LYS A 423 10.78 -35.65 -13.74
N LYS A 424 10.03 -35.11 -12.77
CA LYS A 424 8.88 -34.24 -13.03
C LYS A 424 9.29 -32.93 -13.71
N GLU A 425 10.41 -32.33 -13.31
CA GLU A 425 10.95 -31.14 -13.99
C GLU A 425 11.32 -31.43 -15.45
N LYS A 426 11.92 -32.60 -15.74
CA LYS A 426 12.22 -33.03 -17.11
C LYS A 426 10.94 -33.27 -17.93
N GLU A 427 9.93 -33.89 -17.33
CA GLU A 427 8.63 -34.11 -17.95
C GLU A 427 7.91 -32.77 -18.25
N ASP A 428 7.84 -31.86 -17.27
CA ASP A 428 7.26 -30.53 -17.45
C ASP A 428 8.03 -29.71 -18.49
N ARG A 429 9.36 -29.83 -18.56
CA ARG A 429 10.18 -29.19 -19.60
C ARG A 429 9.90 -29.74 -20.99
N SER A 430 9.60 -31.04 -21.11
CA SER A 430 9.19 -31.64 -22.41
C SER A 430 7.77 -31.29 -22.86
N ARG A 431 6.92 -30.80 -21.94
CA ARG A 431 5.56 -30.34 -22.25
C ARG A 431 5.50 -28.90 -22.78
N LEU A 432 6.60 -28.15 -22.74
CA LEU A 432 6.67 -26.78 -23.22
C LEU A 432 7.22 -26.73 -24.66
N PRO A 433 6.70 -25.82 -25.52
CA PRO A 433 7.29 -25.57 -26.83
C PRO A 433 8.77 -25.16 -26.74
N ASP A 434 9.57 -25.50 -27.75
CA ASP A 434 10.98 -25.13 -27.81
C ASP A 434 11.17 -23.61 -27.74
N PRO A 435 12.10 -23.09 -26.90
CA PRO A 435 12.35 -21.66 -26.78
C PRO A 435 12.72 -21.01 -28.12
N PRO A 436 12.36 -19.74 -28.34
CA PRO A 436 12.63 -19.05 -29.59
C PRO A 436 14.13 -18.89 -29.80
N LYS A 437 14.60 -19.19 -31.01
CA LYS A 437 16.00 -19.13 -31.41
C LYS A 437 16.41 -17.70 -31.72
N THR A 438 17.63 -17.32 -31.36
CA THR A 438 18.16 -15.99 -31.73
C THR A 438 18.54 -15.95 -33.21
N ALA A 439 18.68 -14.73 -33.76
CA ALA A 439 19.14 -14.56 -35.14
C ALA A 439 20.50 -15.24 -35.40
N GLN A 440 21.38 -15.23 -34.39
CA GLN A 440 22.65 -15.92 -34.43
C GLN A 440 22.47 -17.44 -34.49
N ASP A 441 21.59 -18.01 -33.66
CA ASP A 441 21.35 -19.46 -33.62
C ASP A 441 20.76 -19.98 -34.94
N ILE A 442 19.85 -19.23 -35.56
CA ILE A 442 19.22 -19.60 -36.83
C ILE A 442 20.25 -19.55 -37.96
N TRP A 443 21.08 -18.51 -38.01
CA TRP A 443 22.19 -18.44 -38.96
C TRP A 443 23.19 -19.58 -38.74
N GLN A 444 23.60 -19.80 -37.48
CA GLN A 444 24.52 -20.87 -37.13
C GLN A 444 23.98 -22.24 -37.58
N GLN A 445 22.70 -22.55 -37.34
CA GLN A 445 22.08 -23.78 -37.81
C GLN A 445 22.08 -23.92 -39.34
N SER A 446 21.97 -22.81 -40.09
CA SER A 446 22.00 -22.86 -41.55
C SER A 446 23.38 -23.15 -42.13
N VAL A 447 24.46 -22.79 -41.43
CA VAL A 447 25.85 -22.93 -41.91
C VAL A 447 26.67 -23.99 -41.17
N ILE A 448 26.10 -24.61 -40.12
CA ILE A 448 26.82 -25.57 -39.26
C ILE A 448 27.40 -26.74 -40.06
N GLY A 449 26.70 -27.22 -41.10
CA GLY A 449 27.18 -28.30 -41.97
C GLY A 449 28.48 -27.93 -42.70
N ASP A 450 28.50 -26.76 -43.34
CA ASP A 450 29.65 -26.28 -44.10
C ASP A 450 30.85 -26.00 -43.21
N TYR A 451 30.62 -25.42 -42.03
CA TYR A 451 31.68 -25.16 -41.07
C TYR A 451 32.21 -26.46 -40.44
N LEU A 452 31.37 -27.44 -40.14
CA LEU A 452 31.84 -28.74 -39.67
C LEU A 452 32.69 -29.46 -40.73
N ALA A 453 32.32 -29.38 -42.00
CA ALA A 453 33.13 -29.93 -43.09
C ALA A 453 34.49 -29.21 -43.22
N ARG A 454 34.51 -27.87 -43.15
CA ARG A 454 35.74 -27.06 -43.19
C ARG A 454 36.70 -27.33 -42.03
N PHE A 455 36.16 -27.65 -40.86
CA PHE A 455 36.95 -27.91 -39.65
C PHE A 455 37.07 -29.40 -39.30
N LYS A 456 36.91 -30.32 -40.26
CA LYS A 456 37.09 -31.78 -40.07
C LYS A 456 36.27 -32.33 -38.88
N ASN A 457 35.01 -31.91 -38.74
CA ASN A 457 34.09 -32.25 -37.64
C ASN A 457 34.51 -31.76 -36.23
N ASP A 458 35.47 -30.83 -36.13
CA ASP A 458 35.81 -30.16 -34.87
C ASP A 458 34.73 -29.12 -34.50
N ARG A 459 33.73 -29.58 -33.73
CA ARG A 459 32.57 -28.79 -33.29
C ARG A 459 32.95 -27.49 -32.58
N PRO A 460 33.89 -27.48 -31.61
CA PRO A 460 34.33 -26.25 -30.95
C PRO A 460 34.99 -25.25 -31.89
N LYS A 461 35.88 -25.70 -32.80
CA LYS A 461 36.54 -24.79 -33.74
C LYS A 461 35.56 -24.23 -34.77
N ALA A 462 34.65 -25.07 -35.28
CA ALA A 462 33.57 -24.64 -36.17
C ALA A 462 32.69 -23.57 -35.52
N GLN A 463 32.24 -23.79 -34.27
CA GLN A 463 31.43 -22.81 -33.53
C GLN A 463 32.15 -21.48 -33.32
N LYS A 464 33.43 -21.50 -32.94
CA LYS A 464 34.23 -20.28 -32.74
C LYS A 464 34.40 -19.50 -34.05
N ALA A 465 34.67 -20.19 -35.16
CA ALA A 465 34.75 -19.57 -36.48
C ALA A 465 33.41 -18.97 -36.93
N MET A 466 32.30 -19.64 -36.60
CA MET A 466 30.95 -19.12 -36.86
C MET A 466 30.64 -17.88 -36.02
N GLU A 467 30.98 -17.87 -34.73
CA GLU A 467 30.78 -16.68 -33.87
C GLU A 467 31.57 -15.46 -34.38
N VAL A 468 32.81 -15.66 -34.82
CA VAL A 468 33.63 -14.61 -35.46
C VAL A 468 32.95 -14.11 -36.74
N ALA A 469 32.55 -15.00 -37.64
CA ALA A 469 31.87 -14.62 -38.89
C ALA A 469 30.54 -13.89 -38.64
N TRP A 470 29.78 -14.29 -37.61
CA TRP A 470 28.58 -13.56 -37.19
C TRP A 470 28.90 -12.15 -36.69
N SER A 471 29.97 -11.98 -35.90
CA SER A 471 30.38 -10.67 -35.39
C SER A 471 30.79 -9.71 -36.50
N THR A 472 31.48 -10.20 -37.55
CA THR A 472 31.99 -9.40 -38.67
C THR A 472 30.97 -9.17 -39.79
N MET A 473 29.87 -9.94 -39.81
CA MET A 473 28.80 -9.82 -40.79
C MET A 473 28.10 -8.44 -40.75
N GLU A 474 27.79 -7.89 -41.92
CA GLU A 474 27.20 -6.56 -42.05
C GLU A 474 25.74 -6.53 -41.56
N LYS A 475 25.26 -5.33 -41.15
CA LYS A 475 23.88 -5.15 -40.70
C LYS A 475 22.87 -5.61 -41.77
N LYS A 476 23.14 -5.36 -43.05
CA LYS A 476 22.26 -5.74 -44.17
C LYS A 476 22.06 -7.27 -44.27
N GLU A 477 23.11 -8.03 -44.01
CA GLU A 477 23.08 -9.51 -44.02
C GLU A 477 22.42 -10.05 -42.75
N LYS A 478 22.58 -9.37 -41.61
CA LYS A 478 21.90 -9.74 -40.35
C LYS A 478 20.39 -9.55 -40.41
N ILE A 479 19.88 -8.62 -41.23
CA ILE A 479 18.44 -8.32 -41.33
C ILE A 479 17.62 -9.58 -41.68
N MET A 480 18.10 -10.44 -42.58
CA MET A 480 17.33 -11.66 -42.93
C MET A 480 17.19 -12.62 -41.75
N TRP A 481 18.25 -12.78 -40.95
CA TRP A 481 18.26 -13.67 -39.78
C TRP A 481 17.47 -13.09 -38.62
N ILE A 482 17.48 -11.76 -38.47
CA ILE A 482 16.63 -11.04 -37.52
C ILE A 482 15.16 -11.22 -37.87
N LYS A 483 14.79 -11.12 -39.16
CA LYS A 483 13.42 -11.40 -39.62
C LYS A 483 13.01 -12.84 -39.34
N LYS A 484 13.90 -13.82 -39.58
CA LYS A 484 13.64 -15.24 -39.33
C LYS A 484 13.54 -15.56 -37.82
N ALA A 485 14.32 -14.88 -36.97
CA ALA A 485 14.19 -14.96 -35.52
C ALA A 485 12.89 -14.32 -35.01
N ALA A 486 12.46 -13.21 -35.61
CA ALA A 486 11.16 -12.61 -35.30
C ALA A 486 9.98 -13.51 -35.71
N GLU A 487 10.14 -14.29 -36.78
CA GLU A 487 9.16 -15.30 -37.20
C GLU A 487 9.16 -16.52 -36.27
N ASP A 488 10.33 -17.01 -35.84
CA ASP A 488 10.45 -18.08 -34.86
C ASP A 488 9.90 -17.66 -33.48
N GLN A 489 10.09 -16.39 -33.10
CA GLN A 489 9.44 -15.79 -31.93
C GLN A 489 7.91 -15.82 -32.05
N LYS A 490 7.35 -15.48 -33.22
CA LYS A 490 5.91 -15.58 -33.48
C LYS A 490 5.42 -17.03 -33.47
N ARG A 491 6.22 -17.98 -33.97
CA ARG A 491 5.93 -19.42 -33.90
C ARG A 491 5.87 -19.87 -32.45
N TYR A 492 6.86 -19.53 -31.62
CA TYR A 492 6.85 -19.84 -30.18
C TYR A 492 5.65 -19.22 -29.47
N GLU A 493 5.31 -17.97 -29.76
CA GLU A 493 4.13 -17.31 -29.21
C GLU A 493 2.82 -17.97 -29.66
N ARG A 494 2.75 -18.46 -30.90
CA ARG A 494 1.61 -19.23 -31.43
C ARG A 494 1.48 -20.58 -30.75
N ASP A 495 2.56 -21.35 -30.67
CA ASP A 495 2.59 -22.67 -30.03
C ASP A 495 2.22 -22.54 -28.53
N LEU A 496 2.71 -21.49 -27.85
CA LEU A 496 2.28 -21.16 -26.48
C LEU A 496 0.82 -20.73 -26.38
N CYS A 497 0.27 -20.09 -27.42
CA CYS A 497 -1.13 -19.67 -27.47
C CYS A 497 -2.06 -20.88 -27.69
N GLU A 498 -1.65 -21.85 -28.51
CA GLU A 498 -2.39 -23.09 -28.77
C GLU A 498 -2.38 -24.03 -27.56
N MET A 499 -1.27 -24.09 -26.81
CA MET A 499 -1.17 -24.84 -25.56
C MET A 499 -1.92 -24.16 -24.40
N ARG A 500 -2.37 -22.92 -24.58
CA ARG A 500 -3.13 -22.15 -23.60
C ARG A 500 -4.63 -22.33 -23.87
N SER A 501 -5.44 -22.50 -22.82
CA SER A 501 -6.89 -22.66 -23.00
C SER A 501 -7.47 -21.48 -23.81
N PRO A 502 -8.53 -21.68 -24.63
CA PRO A 502 -9.10 -20.63 -25.48
C PRO A 502 -9.45 -19.34 -24.71
N ALA A 503 -9.90 -19.49 -23.46
CA ALA A 503 -10.15 -18.38 -22.54
C ALA A 503 -8.87 -17.59 -22.23
N ALA A 504 -7.77 -18.28 -21.97
CA ALA A 504 -6.51 -17.67 -21.58
C ALA A 504 -5.72 -17.12 -22.81
N ALA A 505 -5.95 -17.65 -24.01
CA ALA A 505 -5.49 -17.11 -25.29
C ALA A 505 -6.21 -15.79 -25.68
N ALA A 506 -7.53 -15.71 -25.50
CA ALA A 506 -8.31 -14.49 -25.73
C ALA A 506 -7.88 -13.33 -24.81
N ILE A 507 -7.54 -13.64 -23.55
CA ILE A 507 -7.05 -12.65 -22.58
C ILE A 507 -5.66 -12.13 -22.94
N ALA A 508 -4.77 -13.01 -23.41
CA ALA A 508 -3.40 -12.65 -23.76
C ALA A 508 -3.32 -11.74 -25.00
N SER A 509 -4.19 -11.99 -25.99
CA SER A 509 -4.23 -11.25 -27.25
C SER A 509 -5.03 -9.94 -27.18
N GLY A 510 -5.69 -9.64 -26.06
CA GLY A 510 -6.53 -8.45 -25.89
C GLY A 510 -7.78 -8.44 -26.77
N LYS A 511 -8.03 -9.49 -27.56
CA LYS A 511 -9.27 -9.66 -28.33
C LYS A 511 -10.36 -10.17 -27.40
N LYS A 512 -11.43 -9.39 -27.27
CA LYS A 512 -12.66 -9.88 -26.63
C LYS A 512 -13.16 -11.10 -27.41
N MET A 513 -13.33 -12.22 -26.71
CA MET A 513 -14.02 -13.39 -27.21
C MET A 513 -15.42 -12.91 -27.63
N LYS A 514 -15.75 -13.06 -28.90
CA LYS A 514 -17.09 -12.72 -29.41
C LYS A 514 -17.92 -13.98 -29.28
N PHE A 515 -18.94 -13.95 -28.43
CA PHE A 515 -19.92 -15.02 -28.40
C PHE A 515 -20.98 -14.73 -29.44
N GLU A 516 -21.42 -15.78 -30.13
CA GLU A 516 -22.42 -15.65 -31.19
C GLU A 516 -23.77 -15.24 -30.59
N GLY A 517 -24.42 -14.23 -31.20
CA GLY A 517 -25.67 -13.66 -30.68
C GLY A 517 -25.54 -12.75 -29.45
N GLU A 518 -24.34 -12.49 -28.91
CA GLU A 518 -24.17 -11.63 -27.73
C GLU A 518 -24.67 -10.19 -28.00
N PRO A 519 -25.60 -9.65 -27.19
CA PRO A 519 -26.08 -8.29 -27.34
C PRO A 519 -24.94 -7.26 -27.32
N LYS A 520 -25.04 -6.21 -28.14
CA LYS A 520 -24.02 -5.14 -28.15
C LYS A 520 -24.17 -4.22 -26.95
N LYS A 521 -23.05 -3.81 -26.35
CA LYS A 521 -23.04 -2.94 -25.18
C LYS A 521 -23.66 -1.57 -25.51
N PRO A 522 -24.60 -1.08 -24.69
CA PRO A 522 -25.23 0.23 -24.87
C PRO A 522 -24.27 1.35 -24.44
N PRO A 523 -24.54 2.60 -24.83
CA PRO A 523 -23.81 3.75 -24.30
C PRO A 523 -23.89 3.80 -22.76
N SER A 524 -22.74 3.95 -22.11
CA SER A 524 -22.60 3.88 -20.66
C SER A 524 -23.02 5.15 -19.93
N ASN A 525 -23.22 6.26 -20.66
CA ASN A 525 -23.54 7.58 -20.14
C ASN A 525 -24.30 8.38 -21.23
N GLY A 526 -25.06 9.40 -20.83
CA GLY A 526 -25.69 10.38 -21.71
C GLY A 526 -24.71 11.03 -22.70
N TYR A 527 -23.48 11.36 -22.27
CA TYR A 527 -22.45 11.86 -23.19
C TYR A 527 -22.12 10.88 -24.33
N GLN A 528 -22.05 9.57 -24.03
CA GLN A 528 -21.79 8.58 -25.07
C GLN A 528 -22.96 8.45 -26.02
N LYS A 529 -24.20 8.50 -25.53
CA LYS A 529 -25.39 8.49 -26.39
C LYS A 529 -25.44 9.73 -27.29
N PHE A 530 -25.13 10.90 -26.75
CA PHE A 530 -25.01 12.15 -27.48
C PHE A 530 -23.92 12.05 -28.56
N SER A 531 -22.72 11.57 -28.20
CA SER A 531 -21.62 11.40 -29.15
C SER A 531 -21.96 10.42 -30.28
N GLN A 532 -22.69 9.35 -29.96
CA GLN A 532 -23.14 8.38 -30.95
C GLN A 532 -24.12 9.02 -31.95
N GLU A 533 -25.03 9.86 -31.48
CA GLU A 533 -25.98 10.60 -32.31
C GLU A 533 -25.26 11.59 -33.21
N MET A 534 -24.37 12.40 -32.65
CA MET A 534 -23.58 13.38 -33.42
C MET A 534 -22.67 12.74 -34.48
N LEU A 535 -22.17 11.53 -34.23
CA LEU A 535 -21.40 10.77 -35.22
C LEU A 535 -22.30 10.09 -36.28
N SER A 536 -23.57 9.82 -35.97
CA SER A 536 -24.51 9.15 -36.88
C SER A 536 -25.25 10.13 -37.79
N ASN A 537 -25.48 11.36 -37.33
CA ASN A 537 -26.21 12.40 -38.07
C ASN A 537 -25.41 12.97 -39.27
N GLY A 538 -24.14 12.58 -39.41
CA GLY A 538 -23.33 12.89 -40.59
C GLY A 538 -22.79 14.32 -40.71
N GLU A 539 -23.29 15.26 -39.90
CA GLU A 539 -22.87 16.68 -39.89
C GLU A 539 -21.35 16.87 -39.77
N LEU A 540 -20.69 15.99 -39.00
CA LEU A 540 -19.27 16.11 -38.68
C LEU A 540 -18.37 15.29 -39.59
N ASN A 541 -18.91 14.59 -40.61
CA ASN A 541 -18.15 13.63 -41.42
C ASN A 541 -17.03 14.24 -42.27
N HIS A 542 -17.02 15.55 -42.49
CA HIS A 542 -15.96 16.26 -43.20
C HIS A 542 -14.68 16.42 -42.36
N LEU A 543 -14.76 16.27 -41.04
CA LEU A 543 -13.63 16.41 -40.13
C LEU A 543 -12.98 15.05 -39.81
N PRO A 544 -11.65 15.01 -39.60
CA PRO A 544 -10.97 13.81 -39.15
C PRO A 544 -11.48 13.37 -37.77
N MET A 545 -11.50 12.05 -37.48
CA MET A 545 -12.12 11.47 -36.28
C MET A 545 -11.70 12.14 -34.95
N LYS A 546 -10.44 12.60 -34.87
CA LYS A 546 -9.92 13.30 -33.69
C LYS A 546 -10.60 14.65 -33.47
N GLU A 547 -10.85 15.40 -34.55
CA GLU A 547 -11.53 16.71 -34.52
C GLU A 547 -13.03 16.55 -34.33
N ARG A 548 -13.65 15.50 -34.91
CA ARG A 548 -15.06 15.15 -34.62
C ARG A 548 -15.30 14.96 -33.13
N MET A 549 -14.42 14.21 -32.44
CA MET A 549 -14.57 13.98 -31.00
C MET A 549 -14.35 15.26 -30.18
N ALA A 550 -13.46 16.16 -30.60
CA ALA A 550 -13.24 17.44 -29.95
C ALA A 550 -14.46 18.36 -30.09
N GLU A 551 -15.04 18.44 -31.29
CA GLU A 551 -16.23 19.24 -31.57
C GLU A 551 -17.45 18.71 -30.83
N ILE A 552 -17.65 17.39 -30.79
CA ILE A 552 -18.70 16.75 -29.98
C ILE A 552 -18.54 17.07 -28.49
N GLY A 553 -17.32 17.04 -27.98
CA GLY A 553 -17.02 17.42 -26.59
C GLY A 553 -17.41 18.88 -26.31
N SER A 554 -17.06 19.80 -27.21
CA SER A 554 -17.41 21.22 -27.11
C SER A 554 -18.92 21.46 -27.15
N ARG A 555 -19.63 20.78 -28.06
CA ARG A 555 -21.10 20.86 -28.16
C ARG A 555 -21.78 20.27 -26.93
N TRP A 556 -21.27 19.17 -26.38
CA TRP A 556 -21.79 18.61 -25.13
C TRP A 556 -21.64 19.58 -23.96
N GLN A 557 -20.52 20.30 -23.84
CA GLN A 557 -20.37 21.28 -22.77
C GLN A 557 -21.38 22.43 -22.89
N ARG A 558 -21.62 22.93 -24.12
CA ARG A 558 -22.58 23.99 -24.43
C ARG A 558 -24.06 23.56 -24.37
N LEU A 559 -24.33 22.25 -24.31
CA LEU A 559 -25.70 21.72 -24.29
C LEU A 559 -26.42 22.10 -22.96
N PRO A 560 -27.68 22.57 -23.02
CA PRO A 560 -28.48 22.86 -21.83
C PRO A 560 -28.63 21.64 -20.91
N LEU A 561 -28.83 21.89 -19.61
CA LEU A 561 -28.97 20.81 -18.61
C LEU A 561 -30.16 19.89 -18.91
N LYS A 562 -31.30 20.45 -19.35
CA LYS A 562 -32.50 19.70 -19.75
C LYS A 562 -32.21 18.65 -20.84
N ASP A 563 -31.43 19.04 -21.84
CA ASP A 563 -31.05 18.14 -22.94
C ASP A 563 -30.01 17.10 -22.50
N LYS A 564 -29.05 17.49 -21.66
CA LYS A 564 -28.10 16.54 -21.05
C LYS A 564 -28.84 15.46 -20.24
N GLU A 565 -29.88 15.85 -19.51
CA GLU A 565 -30.73 14.93 -18.75
C GLU A 565 -31.58 14.03 -19.64
N ARG A 566 -32.13 14.56 -20.75
CA ARG A 566 -32.78 13.74 -21.78
C ARG A 566 -31.83 12.65 -22.31
N TYR A 567 -30.59 13.00 -22.63
CA TYR A 567 -29.60 12.01 -23.09
C TYR A 567 -29.21 11.01 -22.02
N LYS A 568 -29.14 11.42 -20.75
CA LYS A 568 -28.93 10.53 -19.61
C LYS A 568 -30.06 9.51 -19.49
N LYS A 569 -31.33 9.94 -19.51
CA LYS A 569 -32.51 9.06 -19.48
C LYS A 569 -32.50 8.06 -20.64
N ILE A 570 -32.17 8.49 -21.86
CA ILE A 570 -32.06 7.60 -23.03
C ILE A 570 -30.93 6.57 -22.85
N ALA A 571 -29.77 6.97 -22.31
CA ALA A 571 -28.67 6.04 -22.05
C ALA A 571 -29.02 5.01 -20.97
N GLU A 572 -29.68 5.43 -19.89
CA GLU A 572 -30.16 4.55 -18.81
C GLU A 572 -31.20 3.55 -19.31
N GLU A 573 -32.16 3.97 -20.13
CA GLU A 573 -33.15 3.08 -20.72
C GLU A 573 -32.49 2.05 -21.66
N LYS A 574 -31.50 2.47 -22.47
CA LYS A 574 -30.73 1.54 -23.30
C LYS A 574 -29.90 0.55 -22.47
N GLN A 575 -29.42 0.95 -21.30
CA GLN A 575 -28.77 0.04 -20.35
C GLN A 575 -29.74 -0.98 -19.75
N ARG A 576 -30.96 -0.55 -19.41
CA ARG A 576 -32.03 -1.42 -18.93
C ARG A 576 -32.42 -2.46 -19.98
N GLN A 577 -32.64 -2.01 -21.22
CA GLN A 577 -32.93 -2.89 -22.37
C GLN A 577 -31.82 -3.92 -22.61
N TYR A 578 -30.55 -3.48 -22.58
CA TYR A 578 -29.42 -4.39 -22.73
C TYR A 578 -29.36 -5.45 -21.64
N LYS A 579 -29.66 -5.10 -20.38
CA LYS A 579 -29.66 -6.07 -19.28
C LYS A 579 -30.68 -7.18 -19.51
N VAL A 580 -31.89 -6.83 -19.95
CA VAL A 580 -32.94 -7.80 -20.30
C VAL A 580 -32.51 -8.67 -21.47
N LEU A 581 -31.99 -8.07 -22.55
CA LEU A 581 -31.50 -8.82 -23.72
C LEU A 581 -30.35 -9.75 -23.36
N LEU A 582 -29.44 -9.32 -22.47
CA LEU A 582 -28.32 -10.13 -22.01
C LEU A 582 -28.81 -11.32 -21.17
N GLU A 583 -29.80 -11.10 -20.30
CA GLU A 583 -30.42 -12.19 -19.52
C GLU A 583 -31.15 -13.19 -20.42
N GLN A 584 -31.90 -12.71 -21.42
CA GLN A 584 -32.56 -13.56 -22.43
C GLN A 584 -31.54 -14.39 -23.22
N TRP A 585 -30.46 -13.76 -23.67
CA TRP A 585 -29.38 -14.45 -24.39
C TRP A 585 -28.65 -15.46 -23.50
N LEU A 586 -28.34 -15.12 -22.25
CA LEU A 586 -27.77 -16.07 -21.29
C LEU A 586 -28.70 -17.25 -21.06
N ASN A 587 -30.01 -17.03 -21.12
CA ASN A 587 -31.02 -18.07 -20.98
C ASN A 587 -31.18 -18.94 -22.23
N SER A 588 -30.90 -18.42 -23.43
CA SER A 588 -30.90 -19.21 -24.67
C SER A 588 -29.66 -20.09 -24.85
N LEU A 589 -28.57 -19.82 -24.13
CA LEU A 589 -27.35 -20.62 -24.19
C LEU A 589 -27.47 -21.94 -23.43
N SER A 590 -26.83 -22.98 -23.96
CA SER A 590 -26.70 -24.28 -23.28
C SER A 590 -25.93 -24.14 -21.95
N THR A 591 -26.14 -25.09 -21.03
CA THR A 591 -25.46 -25.10 -19.72
C THR A 591 -23.93 -25.10 -19.86
N GLN A 592 -23.41 -25.75 -20.91
CA GLN A 592 -21.98 -25.79 -21.20
C GLN A 592 -21.45 -24.45 -21.70
N GLU A 593 -22.14 -23.81 -22.66
CA GLU A 593 -21.77 -22.49 -23.19
C GLU A 593 -21.89 -21.38 -22.13
N ARG A 594 -22.91 -21.46 -21.27
CA ARG A 594 -23.09 -20.53 -20.15
C ARG A 594 -21.93 -20.62 -19.16
N ASN A 595 -21.42 -21.81 -18.89
CA ASN A 595 -20.26 -22.01 -18.01
C ASN A 595 -18.97 -21.49 -18.63
N VAL A 596 -18.79 -21.70 -19.94
CA VAL A 596 -17.65 -21.13 -20.71
C VAL A 596 -17.70 -19.59 -20.70
N TYR A 597 -18.87 -18.99 -20.88
CA TYR A 597 -19.05 -17.54 -20.80
C TYR A 597 -18.72 -17.00 -19.40
N LYS A 598 -19.22 -17.65 -18.36
CA LYS A 598 -18.95 -17.31 -16.95
C LYS A 598 -17.47 -17.39 -16.60
N GLU A 599 -16.81 -18.45 -17.06
CA GLU A 599 -15.37 -18.65 -16.86
C GLU A 599 -14.55 -17.61 -17.63
N TYR A 600 -14.92 -17.32 -18.88
CA TYR A 600 -14.32 -16.25 -19.66
C TYR A 600 -14.42 -14.91 -18.91
N ILE A 601 -15.62 -14.48 -18.51
CA ILE A 601 -15.86 -13.24 -17.74
C ILE A 601 -15.04 -13.19 -16.43
N SER A 602 -14.90 -14.32 -15.73
CA SER A 602 -14.08 -14.44 -14.51
C SER A 602 -12.59 -14.20 -14.79
N GLN A 603 -12.09 -14.66 -15.94
CA GLN A 603 -10.67 -14.55 -16.29
C GLN A 603 -10.30 -13.19 -16.93
N VAL A 604 -11.18 -12.53 -17.70
CA VAL A 604 -10.88 -11.20 -18.33
C VAL A 604 -10.88 -10.02 -17.37
N GLY A 605 -11.26 -10.20 -16.10
CA GLY A 605 -11.21 -9.15 -15.08
C GLY A 605 -11.93 -7.86 -15.48
N PHE A 606 -13.25 -7.92 -15.66
CA PHE A 606 -14.10 -6.74 -15.51
C PHE A 606 -14.56 -6.60 -14.04
N PRO A 607 -14.83 -5.39 -13.53
CA PRO A 607 -14.79 -5.08 -12.11
C PRO A 607 -15.84 -5.85 -11.31
N LEU A 608 -15.40 -6.80 -10.49
CA LEU A 608 -15.96 -7.36 -9.23
C LEU A 608 -17.46 -7.69 -9.08
N THR A 609 -18.36 -7.40 -10.02
CA THR A 609 -19.81 -7.51 -9.79
C THR A 609 -20.43 -8.82 -10.28
N VAL A 610 -19.78 -9.58 -11.17
CA VAL A 610 -20.38 -10.79 -11.78
C VAL A 610 -19.84 -12.10 -11.18
N ASN A 611 -18.67 -12.09 -10.53
CA ASN A 611 -18.09 -13.26 -9.86
C ASN A 611 -18.95 -13.80 -8.69
N PHE A 612 -19.87 -13.00 -8.17
CA PHE A 612 -20.80 -13.42 -7.13
C PHE A 612 -21.86 -14.41 -7.65
N VAL A 613 -22.27 -14.28 -8.92
CA VAL A 613 -23.35 -15.08 -9.50
C VAL A 613 -22.90 -16.52 -9.80
N CYS A 614 -21.64 -16.73 -10.20
CA CYS A 614 -21.16 -18.06 -10.61
C CYS A 614 -20.85 -18.99 -9.43
N LEU A 615 -20.33 -18.44 -8.33
CA LEU A 615 -20.11 -19.20 -7.09
C LEU A 615 -21.43 -19.63 -6.45
N PHE A 616 -22.49 -18.84 -6.64
CA PHE A 616 -23.83 -19.11 -6.15
C PHE A 616 -24.48 -20.33 -6.82
N PHE A 617 -24.36 -20.47 -8.14
CA PHE A 617 -24.95 -21.63 -8.85
C PHE A 617 -24.24 -22.96 -8.55
N ARG A 618 -22.92 -22.93 -8.29
CA ARG A 618 -22.14 -24.14 -7.97
C ARG A 618 -22.40 -24.66 -6.55
N THR A 619 -22.76 -23.78 -5.63
CA THR A 619 -23.19 -24.15 -4.26
C THR A 619 -24.66 -24.57 -4.23
N LEU A 620 -25.52 -23.98 -5.06
CA LEU A 620 -26.93 -24.36 -5.16
C LEU A 620 -27.13 -25.77 -5.76
N LEU A 621 -26.33 -26.17 -6.75
CA LEU A 621 -26.42 -27.49 -7.38
C LEU A 621 -25.99 -28.63 -6.43
N LEU A 622 -24.95 -28.39 -5.63
CA LEU A 622 -24.51 -29.33 -4.58
C LEU A 622 -25.50 -29.42 -3.41
N MET A 623 -26.21 -28.33 -3.09
CA MET A 623 -27.31 -28.39 -2.13
C MET A 623 -28.54 -29.10 -2.70
N PHE A 624 -28.82 -29.00 -4.01
CA PHE A 624 -29.96 -29.66 -4.63
C PHE A 624 -29.79 -31.19 -4.71
N GLU A 625 -28.58 -31.69 -4.98
CA GLU A 625 -28.27 -33.14 -4.93
C GLU A 625 -28.35 -33.70 -3.48
N MET A 626 -27.96 -32.89 -2.49
CA MET A 626 -28.06 -33.26 -1.08
C MET A 626 -29.51 -33.27 -0.57
N ILE A 627 -30.37 -32.40 -1.12
CA ILE A 627 -31.80 -32.32 -0.81
C ILE A 627 -32.60 -33.43 -1.51
N LEU A 628 -32.27 -33.83 -2.73
CA LEU A 628 -32.92 -34.96 -3.42
C LEU A 628 -32.62 -36.31 -2.74
N SER A 629 -31.41 -36.50 -2.19
CA SER A 629 -31.10 -37.67 -1.34
C SER A 629 -31.89 -37.70 -0.02
N SER A 630 -32.37 -36.54 0.46
CA SER A 630 -33.22 -36.45 1.67
C SER A 630 -34.72 -36.56 1.38
N LEU A 631 -35.18 -36.19 0.18
CA LEU A 631 -36.62 -36.13 -0.15
C LEU A 631 -37.22 -37.46 -0.63
N GLN A 632 -36.44 -38.51 -0.83
CA GLN A 632 -36.97 -39.86 -1.09
C GLN A 632 -37.51 -40.55 0.19
N LYS A 633 -37.32 -39.95 1.37
CA LYS A 633 -37.66 -40.57 2.68
C LYS A 633 -38.96 -40.09 3.33
N ARG A 634 -39.73 -39.14 2.77
CA ARG A 634 -41.05 -38.79 3.33
C ARG A 634 -42.07 -38.48 2.26
N ARG A 635 -42.98 -39.44 2.05
CA ARG A 635 -44.15 -39.36 1.18
C ARG A 635 -45.41 -39.12 2.02
N ASN A 636 -46.32 -38.34 1.42
CA ASN A 636 -47.78 -38.30 1.56
C ASN A 636 -48.48 -37.22 2.43
N PRO A 637 -49.69 -36.77 2.02
CA PRO A 637 -50.00 -35.34 1.85
C PRO A 637 -51.37 -34.90 2.39
N ALA A 638 -51.64 -33.60 2.41
CA ALA A 638 -53.01 -33.08 2.34
C ALA A 638 -53.04 -31.66 1.74
N LYS A 639 -54.15 -31.39 1.05
CA LYS A 639 -54.42 -30.44 -0.03
C LYS A 639 -55.25 -29.22 0.50
N PRO A 640 -55.75 -28.27 -0.32
CA PRO A 640 -55.54 -26.83 -0.10
C PRO A 640 -56.84 -25.99 -0.22
N GLY A 641 -56.69 -24.66 -0.23
CA GLY A 641 -57.69 -23.68 -0.69
C GLY A 641 -57.32 -22.33 -0.10
N GLY A 642 -57.03 -21.26 -0.84
CA GLY A 642 -57.83 -20.64 -1.91
C GLY A 642 -58.00 -19.14 -1.55
N PRO A 643 -58.27 -18.22 -2.48
CA PRO A 643 -57.31 -17.14 -2.75
C PRO A 643 -57.85 -15.70 -2.76
N LEU A 644 -56.90 -14.75 -2.85
CA LEU A 644 -56.87 -13.48 -3.62
C LEU A 644 -58.04 -12.48 -3.55
N LYS A 645 -57.70 -11.21 -3.31
CA LYS A 645 -58.03 -10.14 -4.28
C LYS A 645 -57.19 -8.88 -4.11
N ASP A 646 -56.68 -8.44 -5.26
CA ASP A 646 -56.03 -7.16 -5.57
C ASP A 646 -57.02 -5.98 -5.58
N GLY A 647 -56.49 -4.76 -5.55
CA GLY A 647 -57.21 -3.52 -5.80
C GLY A 647 -56.23 -2.35 -5.93
N ASP A 648 -56.06 -1.89 -7.17
CA ASP A 648 -55.19 -0.81 -7.64
C ASP A 648 -55.71 0.61 -7.32
N ASP A 649 -54.81 1.57 -7.57
CA ASP A 649 -55.00 2.87 -8.25
C ASP A 649 -55.17 4.22 -7.51
N ASP A 650 -54.46 5.18 -8.14
CA ASP A 650 -54.65 6.65 -8.30
C ASP A 650 -53.97 7.69 -7.36
N ASP A 651 -52.89 8.28 -7.91
CA ASP A 651 -52.65 9.69 -8.29
C ASP A 651 -53.05 10.88 -7.38
N GLU A 652 -52.11 11.81 -7.15
CA GLU A 652 -52.14 13.25 -7.55
C GLU A 652 -50.92 14.04 -6.99
N ASP A 653 -50.19 14.71 -7.89
CA ASP A 653 -49.70 16.13 -7.94
C ASP A 653 -49.52 16.92 -6.62
N ASP A 654 -48.68 17.93 -6.44
CA ASP A 654 -47.59 18.68 -7.10
C ASP A 654 -47.06 19.58 -5.94
N ASP A 655 -45.82 20.04 -5.97
CA ASP A 655 -45.43 21.40 -5.54
C ASP A 655 -43.90 21.54 -5.54
N ASP A 656 -43.47 22.39 -6.47
CA ASP A 656 -42.14 22.99 -6.58
C ASP A 656 -41.87 23.93 -5.40
N ASP A 657 -40.64 23.92 -4.90
CA ASP A 657 -40.03 25.11 -4.28
C ASP A 657 -38.52 25.09 -4.59
N ASP A 658 -38.14 25.92 -5.56
CA ASP A 658 -36.79 26.40 -5.81
C ASP A 658 -36.42 27.40 -4.70
N ASP A 659 -35.29 27.18 -4.03
CA ASP A 659 -34.55 28.26 -3.37
C ASP A 659 -33.05 28.07 -3.63
N ASP A 660 -32.56 28.89 -4.56
CA ASP A 660 -31.16 29.26 -4.72
C ASP A 660 -30.70 30.02 -3.46
N ASP A 661 -29.58 29.62 -2.87
CA ASP A 661 -28.75 30.55 -2.10
C ASP A 661 -27.26 30.20 -2.27
N ASP A 662 -26.63 31.06 -3.06
CA ASP A 662 -25.20 31.35 -3.09
C ASP A 662 -24.74 31.78 -1.68
N ASP A 663 -23.60 31.26 -1.21
CA ASP A 663 -22.73 32.03 -0.31
C ASP A 663 -21.32 31.40 -0.24
N GLU A 664 -20.47 31.92 -1.12
CA GLU A 664 -19.20 32.59 -0.82
C GLU A 664 -18.21 32.04 0.22
N ALA A 665 -16.95 32.24 -0.15
CA ALA A 665 -15.75 31.71 0.47
C ALA A 665 -15.32 32.49 1.71
N GLU A 666 -14.45 31.86 2.53
CA GLU A 666 -13.38 32.43 3.38
C GLU A 666 -13.13 31.48 4.59
N ASP A 667 -11.93 31.19 5.09
CA ASP A 667 -10.60 31.52 4.65
C ASP A 667 -9.60 30.52 5.28
N LYS A 668 -8.42 30.46 4.67
CA LYS A 668 -7.27 29.69 5.14
C LYS A 668 -6.58 30.39 6.32
N GLU A 669 -5.61 29.65 6.86
CA GLU A 669 -4.49 30.15 7.66
C GLU A 669 -4.73 30.29 9.17
N ASN A 670 -4.10 29.40 9.93
CA ASN A 670 -3.51 29.75 11.22
C ASN A 670 -2.50 28.68 11.64
N LYS A 671 -1.21 28.98 11.41
CA LYS A 671 -0.06 28.24 11.93
C LYS A 671 1.00 29.27 12.37
N SER A 672 1.67 28.94 13.49
CA SER A 672 2.66 29.74 14.25
C SER A 672 1.99 30.88 15.04
N GLU A 673 2.28 31.11 16.31
CA GLU A 673 3.59 31.31 16.94
C GLU A 673 3.58 30.81 18.41
N ASP A 674 4.69 30.24 18.86
CA ASP A 674 5.01 30.05 20.29
C ASP A 674 6.44 30.54 20.52
N SER A 675 6.54 31.61 21.29
CA SER A 675 7.77 32.29 21.73
C SER A 675 7.66 32.47 23.23
N SER A 676 8.64 31.98 23.98
CA SER A 676 8.98 32.39 25.36
C SER A 676 10.42 31.90 25.62
N SER A 677 11.44 32.76 25.64
CA SER A 677 11.82 33.81 26.61
C SER A 677 12.26 33.26 27.97
N GLU A 678 13.58 33.23 28.13
CA GLU A 678 14.36 32.98 29.34
C GLU A 678 14.24 34.13 30.35
N SER A 679 14.34 33.82 31.63
CA SER A 679 14.48 34.78 32.73
C SER A 679 15.79 34.49 33.48
N ASN A 680 16.75 35.40 33.37
CA ASN A 680 17.93 35.49 34.23
C ASN A 680 17.61 36.38 35.44
N SER A 681 18.09 35.98 36.62
CA SER A 681 18.12 36.82 37.82
C SER A 681 19.57 36.95 38.29
N ALA A 682 19.99 38.20 38.54
CA ALA A 682 21.24 38.64 39.18
C ALA A 682 21.35 38.08 40.62
N GLY A 683 22.48 38.02 41.34
CA GLY A 683 23.81 38.66 41.22
C GLY A 683 24.20 39.29 42.57
N SER A 684 25.20 38.73 43.26
CA SER A 684 26.04 39.27 44.37
C SER A 684 26.68 38.07 45.07
N SER A 685 27.93 38.05 45.53
CA SER A 685 28.78 39.10 46.10
C SER A 685 30.25 38.65 46.17
N ASP A 686 31.14 39.63 46.00
CA ASP A 686 32.40 39.89 46.75
C ASP A 686 33.56 38.89 46.90
N SER A 687 34.74 39.52 46.77
CA SER A 687 35.97 39.40 47.55
C SER A 687 37.22 38.87 46.85
N ASP A 688 38.17 39.80 46.79
CA ASP A 688 39.62 39.72 46.54
C ASP A 688 40.36 38.60 47.29
N SER A 689 41.51 38.22 46.69
CA SER A 689 42.79 37.73 47.29
C SER A 689 42.69 36.60 48.32
N ASP A 690 43.21 35.40 48.09
CA ASP A 690 44.61 35.00 47.83
C ASP A 690 44.59 33.57 47.25
#